data_AF-A0A8C0QVK0-F1
#
_entry.id   AF-A0A8C0QVK0-F1
#
_cell.length_a   1.000
_cell.length_b   1.000
_cell.length_c   1.000
_cell.angle_alpha   90.00
_cell.angle_beta   90.00
_cell.angle_gamma   90.00
#
_symmetry.space_group_name_H-M   'P 1'
#
loop_
_entity.id
_entity.type
_entity.pdbx_description
1 polymer ?
#
loop_
_entity_poly.entity_id
_entity_poly.type
_entity_poly.pdbx_seq_one_letter_code
_entity_poly.pdbx_strand_id
1 'polypeptide(L)'
;MVGLVPAGSAWRGRALAVLGVTLLVALARGLLPFFLGGRDLLWGQSGEASVLGVVEESRRVVDGAIQHTVRRDLSKRGLPSPSQLLSFSKLPEPTSRAVSRAAEIMEASVQAVRTRVYGKLGRSWPLTDTLPEAVLDTIANASGCRPHMLPPRCPDTCLARKYRLITGACNNRDHPRWGASNTALARWLPPAYEDGISEPRGWNPHVLYSGFPLPPVREVTRQVIRVPNEAVTEDDQYSDLLTVWGQYIDHDVAFTPQSASGAAFGAGADCQLTCENRSPCFPIQLPPDASGPACLPFSRSSAACGTGIQGAFFGNLSSANPRQQMNGLTSFLDASTVYGSSPALEKQLRNWTSAEGLLRVNTRHWDAGRAHLPFMRPPAPLACVPEPGTRGTARVPCFLAGDSRASEVPTLAALHTLWLREHNRLASALKALNAHWSADTAYQEARKVVGALHQIITLRDYVPKVLGPEAFQQHVGPYEGYDPTMDPTVSNVFSTAAFRFGHATVHPLVRRLDARFQEHPGLPPLRLQDAFFSPWRLLKEGGLDPLLRGLLASPAKLPVQEQLMNEELTERLFVLGSSGSLDLASINLQRGRDHGLPGYNAWREFCGLGRLHTRAELRSAVANATLAGRIMDLYGHPDNIDVWLGGLAEPLLPRARTGPLFACLIGRQMKALRDGDRFWWESRGVFTDEQRRELARHSLSRVICDNTGLPSVPADAFQVSRFPQDFEPCENIPGLNLDVWREALPQGDACGLPDSLDNGDVVLCGEAGRRVLVFSCRHGFKLQGPEQVACSPRGGAVRAPVCRDINECEDASHPPCHGSARCRNTKGGFRCECTDPAVLGEDGTTCVDSGRLPKASLVSIALGIVLVVGLAGLTWTLVCRWAHAGRKASLSIAELGGRGAPPPGRGAGQDGASGSLVPPLGPQGRTRAVDPTSSRSHVAQGSPA
;
A
#
# COMPACT_ATOMS: atom_id res chain seq x y z
N MET A 1 83.96 -4.38 29.37
CA MET A 1 84.81 -3.66 30.35
C MET A 1 84.38 -2.20 30.40
N VAL A 2 84.88 -1.42 31.37
CA VAL A 2 84.43 -0.04 31.69
C VAL A 2 85.43 1.01 31.18
N GLY A 3 84.97 2.24 30.90
CA GLY A 3 85.79 3.44 30.63
C GLY A 3 85.02 4.51 29.84
N LEU A 4 84.18 5.38 30.45
CA LEU A 4 84.51 6.64 31.17
C LEU A 4 85.31 7.65 30.31
N VAL A 5 84.68 8.63 29.62
CA VAL A 5 84.14 9.92 30.16
C VAL A 5 85.16 10.63 31.06
N PRO A 6 85.72 11.81 30.68
CA PRO A 6 85.00 13.11 30.64
C PRO A 6 85.48 14.10 29.52
N ALA A 7 85.06 15.37 29.41
CA ALA A 7 83.73 16.01 29.52
C ALA A 7 83.81 17.47 29.00
N GLY A 8 82.68 18.07 28.56
CA GLY A 8 82.49 19.54 28.52
C GLY A 8 82.08 20.18 27.18
N SER A 9 80.85 20.73 27.11
CA SER A 9 80.46 21.91 26.28
C SER A 9 78.96 22.27 26.42
N ALA A 10 78.40 22.17 27.63
CA ALA A 10 76.95 22.13 27.89
C ALA A 10 76.11 23.40 27.57
N TRP A 11 76.67 24.44 26.93
CA TRP A 11 76.02 25.75 26.75
C TRP A 11 75.50 26.03 25.33
N ARG A 12 76.11 25.50 24.25
CA ARG A 12 75.62 25.75 22.88
C ARG A 12 74.36 24.95 22.52
N GLY A 13 74.22 23.73 23.07
CA GLY A 13 73.07 22.86 22.78
C GLY A 13 71.72 23.43 23.24
N ARG A 14 71.67 24.12 24.39
CA ARG A 14 70.41 24.66 24.94
C ARG A 14 69.85 25.82 24.11
N ALA A 15 70.69 26.72 23.60
CA ALA A 15 70.25 27.81 22.74
C ALA A 15 69.65 27.30 21.42
N LEU A 16 70.32 26.34 20.77
CA LEU A 16 69.84 25.71 19.53
C LEU A 16 68.59 24.86 19.75
N ALA A 17 68.49 24.14 20.88
CA ALA A 17 67.28 23.39 21.23
C ALA A 17 66.07 24.31 21.47
N VAL A 18 66.24 25.43 22.20
CA VAL A 18 65.17 26.42 22.41
C VAL A 18 64.76 27.05 21.08
N LEU A 19 65.72 27.47 20.24
CA LEU A 19 65.42 28.01 18.90
C LEU A 19 64.67 27.00 18.04
N GLY A 20 65.14 25.76 17.95
CA GLY A 20 64.49 24.68 17.20
C GLY A 20 63.07 24.37 17.70
N VAL A 21 62.85 24.34 19.01
CA VAL A 21 61.52 24.16 19.60
C VAL A 21 60.63 25.38 19.32
N THR A 22 61.12 26.61 19.43
CA THR A 22 60.31 27.79 19.06
C THR A 22 59.99 27.84 17.57
N LEU A 23 60.90 27.39 16.70
CA LEU A 23 60.66 27.32 15.26
C LEU A 23 59.65 26.21 14.91
N LEU A 24 59.74 25.04 15.55
CA LEU A 24 58.74 23.97 15.43
C LEU A 24 57.37 24.38 15.98
N VAL A 25 57.31 25.09 17.11
CA VAL A 25 56.05 25.62 17.67
C VAL A 25 55.48 26.75 16.82
N ALA A 26 56.31 27.58 16.18
CA ALA A 26 55.89 28.61 15.25
C ALA A 26 55.39 28.00 13.91
N LEU A 27 56.10 27.02 13.35
CA LEU A 27 55.66 26.27 12.17
C LEU A 27 54.39 25.49 12.48
N ALA A 28 54.27 24.84 13.64
CA ALA A 28 53.04 24.20 14.07
C ALA A 28 51.90 25.22 14.20
N ARG A 29 52.11 26.39 14.83
CA ARG A 29 51.08 27.44 14.93
C ARG A 29 50.75 28.13 13.60
N GLY A 30 51.64 28.12 12.61
CA GLY A 30 51.38 28.63 11.26
C GLY A 30 50.73 27.61 10.33
N LEU A 31 51.04 26.31 10.49
CA LEU A 31 50.55 25.24 9.63
C LEU A 31 49.31 24.52 10.20
N LEU A 32 49.10 24.44 11.51
CA LEU A 32 47.82 23.96 12.07
C LEU A 32 46.61 24.72 11.53
N PRO A 33 46.56 26.07 11.51
CA PRO A 33 45.43 26.77 10.90
C PRO A 33 45.35 26.59 9.38
N PHE A 34 46.39 26.08 8.71
CA PHE A 34 46.35 25.72 7.29
C PHE A 34 45.78 24.30 7.07
N PHE A 35 46.15 23.33 7.90
CA PHE A 35 45.63 21.95 7.84
C PHE A 35 44.23 21.80 8.50
N LEU A 36 43.92 22.57 9.53
CA LEU A 36 42.59 22.67 10.13
C LEU A 36 41.69 23.64 9.33
N GLY A 37 42.27 24.63 8.65
CA GLY A 37 41.56 25.63 7.86
C GLY A 37 40.77 25.08 6.67
N GLY A 38 41.03 23.84 6.25
CA GLY A 38 40.17 23.13 5.29
C GLY A 38 38.72 22.98 5.74
N ARG A 39 38.44 23.11 7.05
CA ARG A 39 37.08 23.10 7.62
C ARG A 39 36.37 24.45 7.41
N ASP A 40 37.08 25.56 7.65
CA ASP A 40 36.55 26.91 7.45
C ASP A 40 36.42 27.28 5.96
N LEU A 41 37.36 26.81 5.12
CA LEU A 41 37.37 27.10 3.66
C LEU A 41 36.14 26.55 2.91
N LEU A 42 35.43 25.57 3.47
CA LEU A 42 34.25 24.96 2.87
C LEU A 42 32.92 25.51 3.39
N TRP A 43 32.83 25.84 4.69
CA TRP A 43 31.54 26.12 5.36
C TRP A 43 31.55 27.23 6.42
N GLY A 44 32.70 27.60 7.00
CA GLY A 44 32.82 28.58 8.09
C GLY A 44 31.92 28.30 9.32
N GLN A 45 31.69 29.34 10.14
CA GLN A 45 30.83 29.26 11.33
C GLN A 45 29.32 29.14 11.02
N SER A 46 28.91 29.10 9.75
CA SER A 46 27.51 29.05 9.30
C SER A 46 27.12 27.73 8.60
N GLY A 47 27.98 26.71 8.63
CA GLY A 47 27.81 25.47 7.87
C GLY A 47 26.47 24.75 8.07
N GLU A 48 25.98 24.65 9.31
CA GLU A 48 24.70 23.98 9.62
C GLU A 48 23.51 24.69 8.95
N ALA A 49 23.44 26.02 9.03
CA ALA A 49 22.40 26.80 8.36
C ALA A 49 22.45 26.63 6.83
N SER A 50 23.65 26.47 6.26
CA SER A 50 23.81 26.20 4.83
C SER A 50 23.40 24.78 4.44
N VAL A 51 23.62 23.77 5.30
CA VAL A 51 23.13 22.39 5.09
C VAL A 51 21.61 22.33 5.21
N LEU A 52 21.02 22.97 6.22
CA LEU A 52 19.56 23.07 6.38
C LEU A 52 18.91 23.76 5.16
N GLY A 53 19.56 24.78 4.59
CA GLY A 53 19.14 25.40 3.33
C GLY A 53 19.13 24.44 2.14
N VAL A 54 20.09 23.50 2.06
CA VAL A 54 20.07 22.43 1.04
C VAL A 54 18.89 21.48 1.26
N VAL A 55 18.64 21.04 2.50
CA VAL A 55 17.54 20.10 2.79
C VAL A 55 16.17 20.71 2.48
N GLU A 56 15.95 21.99 2.79
CA GLU A 56 14.71 22.69 2.48
C GLU A 56 14.52 22.92 0.96
N GLU A 57 15.60 23.14 0.21
CA GLU A 57 15.55 23.18 -1.26
C GLU A 57 15.24 21.80 -1.87
N SER A 58 15.92 20.75 -1.40
CA SER A 58 15.67 19.36 -1.80
C SER A 58 14.24 18.92 -1.46
N ARG A 59 13.71 19.32 -0.29
CA ARG A 59 12.32 19.10 0.10
C ARG A 59 11.35 19.69 -0.92
N ARG A 60 11.54 20.95 -1.34
CA ARG A 60 10.68 21.61 -2.33
C ARG A 60 10.71 20.93 -3.70
N VAL A 61 11.87 20.39 -4.11
CA VAL A 61 12.01 19.61 -5.35
C VAL A 61 11.25 18.28 -5.26
N VAL A 62 11.40 17.54 -4.16
CA VAL A 62 10.68 16.27 -3.92
C VAL A 62 9.17 16.52 -3.81
N ASP A 63 8.74 17.54 -3.07
CA ASP A 63 7.33 17.89 -2.91
C ASP A 63 6.69 18.35 -4.21
N GLY A 64 7.40 19.14 -5.03
CA GLY A 64 6.93 19.52 -6.37
C GLY A 64 6.74 18.32 -7.29
N ALA A 65 7.63 17.33 -7.22
CA ALA A 65 7.53 16.09 -7.99
C ALA A 65 6.35 15.21 -7.52
N ILE A 66 6.23 14.97 -6.20
CA ILE A 66 5.09 14.25 -5.61
C ILE A 66 3.76 14.92 -5.98
N GLN A 67 3.68 16.25 -5.83
CA GLN A 67 2.47 17.01 -6.18
C GLN A 67 2.17 16.95 -7.69
N HIS A 68 3.18 16.95 -8.56
CA HIS A 68 3.00 16.77 -9.99
C HIS A 68 2.43 15.38 -10.32
N THR A 69 3.01 14.31 -9.75
CA THR A 69 2.54 12.93 -9.92
C THR A 69 1.11 12.73 -9.40
N VAL A 70 0.80 13.20 -8.18
CA VAL A 70 -0.56 13.16 -7.62
C VAL A 70 -1.53 13.98 -8.48
N ARG A 71 -1.16 15.19 -8.90
CA ARG A 71 -2.02 16.03 -9.76
C ARG A 71 -2.25 15.40 -11.13
N ARG A 72 -1.26 14.76 -11.74
CA ARG A 72 -1.38 13.99 -13.00
C ARG A 72 -2.38 12.84 -12.86
N ASP A 73 -2.32 12.13 -11.73
CA ASP A 73 -3.13 10.91 -11.50
C ASP A 73 -4.56 11.23 -10.98
N LEU A 74 -4.77 12.43 -10.40
CA LEU A 74 -6.10 12.95 -10.02
C LEU A 74 -6.82 13.77 -11.12
N SER A 75 -6.09 14.45 -12.01
CA SER A 75 -6.71 15.47 -12.90
C SER A 75 -7.34 14.91 -14.18
N LYS A 76 -6.95 13.72 -14.63
CA LYS A 76 -7.51 13.11 -15.84
C LYS A 76 -8.94 12.60 -15.60
N ARG A 77 -9.91 13.20 -16.29
CA ARG A 77 -11.33 12.76 -16.29
C ARG A 77 -11.62 11.52 -17.18
N GLY A 78 -10.59 10.90 -17.74
CA GLY A 78 -10.70 9.71 -18.60
C GLY A 78 -10.61 8.39 -17.83
N LEU A 79 -10.47 7.29 -18.56
CA LEU A 79 -9.95 6.04 -17.99
C LEU A 79 -8.46 6.24 -17.64
N PRO A 80 -7.97 5.69 -16.51
CA PRO A 80 -6.55 5.69 -16.18
C PRO A 80 -5.77 4.81 -17.17
N SER A 81 -4.51 5.18 -17.48
CA SER A 81 -3.64 4.31 -18.30
C SER A 81 -3.14 3.11 -17.47
N PRO A 82 -2.61 2.05 -18.12
CA PRO A 82 -2.14 0.86 -17.41
C PRO A 82 -1.04 1.19 -16.40
N SER A 83 -0.20 2.17 -16.73
CA SER A 83 0.87 2.67 -15.87
C SER A 83 0.42 3.59 -14.73
N GLN A 84 -0.72 4.30 -14.87
CA GLN A 84 -1.36 4.99 -13.74
C GLN A 84 -2.02 3.99 -12.77
N LEU A 85 -2.50 2.86 -13.28
CA LEU A 85 -2.99 1.75 -12.45
C LEU A 85 -1.85 1.01 -11.73
N LEU A 86 -0.70 0.81 -12.38
CA LEU A 86 0.51 0.32 -11.70
C LEU A 86 1.03 1.31 -10.63
N SER A 87 1.01 2.62 -10.93
CA SER A 87 1.32 3.68 -9.96
C SER A 87 0.44 3.56 -8.71
N PHE A 88 -0.88 3.44 -8.91
CA PHE A 88 -1.84 3.22 -7.83
C PHE A 88 -1.61 1.89 -7.07
N SER A 89 -1.32 0.78 -7.75
CA SER A 89 -1.08 -0.53 -7.10
C SER A 89 0.22 -0.61 -6.29
N LYS A 90 1.05 0.45 -6.35
CA LYS A 90 2.27 0.64 -5.55
C LYS A 90 2.25 1.94 -4.75
N LEU A 91 1.08 2.56 -4.60
CA LEU A 91 0.85 3.75 -3.77
C LEU A 91 0.70 3.34 -2.28
N PRO A 92 1.60 3.78 -1.38
CA PRO A 92 1.48 3.52 0.05
C PRO A 92 0.36 4.32 0.71
N GLU A 93 -0.13 3.79 1.84
CA GLU A 93 -0.94 4.54 2.81
C GLU A 93 -0.15 5.74 3.40
N PRO A 94 -0.82 6.80 3.89
CA PRO A 94 -0.17 8.05 4.26
C PRO A 94 1.06 7.95 5.17
N THR A 95 1.07 7.04 6.17
CA THR A 95 2.22 6.89 7.08
C THR A 95 3.43 6.32 6.34
N SER A 96 3.25 5.19 5.65
CA SER A 96 4.31 4.59 4.82
C SER A 96 4.77 5.53 3.70
N ARG A 97 3.87 6.36 3.16
CA ARG A 97 4.17 7.42 2.18
C ARG A 97 5.07 8.52 2.76
N ALA A 98 4.83 8.92 4.02
CA ALA A 98 5.67 9.90 4.71
C ALA A 98 7.10 9.37 4.92
N VAL A 99 7.26 8.08 5.23
CA VAL A 99 8.60 7.43 5.33
C VAL A 99 9.28 7.38 3.96
N SER A 100 8.59 6.96 2.90
CA SER A 100 9.12 6.98 1.52
C SER A 100 9.58 8.39 1.11
N ARG A 101 8.78 9.42 1.41
CA ARG A 101 9.10 10.83 1.16
C ARG A 101 10.33 11.30 1.94
N ALA A 102 10.42 10.95 3.23
CA ALA A 102 11.58 11.30 4.05
C ALA A 102 12.89 10.71 3.49
N ALA A 103 12.85 9.47 3.02
CA ALA A 103 13.97 8.82 2.36
C ALA A 103 14.36 9.53 1.05
N GLU A 104 13.40 9.96 0.22
CA GLU A 104 13.69 10.72 -1.01
C GLU A 104 14.26 12.11 -0.74
N ILE A 105 13.77 12.82 0.29
CA ILE A 105 14.35 14.09 0.74
C ILE A 105 15.79 13.87 1.21
N MET A 106 16.07 12.78 1.92
CA MET A 106 17.43 12.42 2.35
C MET A 106 18.35 12.09 1.15
N GLU A 107 17.87 11.35 0.14
CA GLU A 107 18.61 11.04 -1.09
C GLU A 107 18.96 12.33 -1.86
N ALA A 108 17.97 13.16 -2.13
CA ALA A 108 18.13 14.43 -2.83
C ALA A 108 19.04 15.40 -2.07
N SER A 109 18.94 15.46 -0.73
CA SER A 109 19.80 16.33 0.10
C SER A 109 21.25 15.88 0.08
N VAL A 110 21.52 14.58 0.25
CA VAL A 110 22.89 14.04 0.20
C VAL A 110 23.50 14.24 -1.19
N GLN A 111 22.73 14.03 -2.26
CA GLN A 111 23.21 14.28 -3.63
C GLN A 111 23.48 15.77 -3.87
N ALA A 112 22.59 16.67 -3.42
CA ALA A 112 22.77 18.12 -3.57
C ALA A 112 23.97 18.66 -2.77
N VAL A 113 24.22 18.17 -1.56
CA VAL A 113 25.42 18.51 -0.79
C VAL A 113 26.69 18.02 -1.51
N ARG A 114 26.73 16.77 -1.99
CA ARG A 114 27.86 16.25 -2.79
C ARG A 114 28.15 17.18 -3.99
N THR A 115 27.12 17.51 -4.79
CA THR A 115 27.28 18.39 -5.97
C THR A 115 27.77 19.79 -5.59
N ARG A 116 27.29 20.38 -4.48
CA ARG A 116 27.71 21.73 -4.01
C ARG A 116 29.15 21.76 -3.49
N VAL A 117 29.66 20.67 -2.93
CA VAL A 117 31.07 20.58 -2.52
C VAL A 117 31.97 20.37 -3.75
N TYR A 118 31.69 19.39 -4.60
CA TYR A 118 32.62 19.02 -5.68
C TYR A 118 32.55 19.94 -6.91
N GLY A 119 31.39 20.55 -7.18
CA GLY A 119 31.26 21.62 -8.17
C GLY A 119 32.11 22.85 -7.86
N LYS A 120 32.37 23.15 -6.57
CA LYS A 120 33.30 24.22 -6.15
C LYS A 120 34.77 23.82 -6.24
N LEU A 121 35.08 22.53 -6.17
CA LEU A 121 36.45 21.98 -6.15
C LEU A 121 36.98 21.58 -7.54
N GLY A 122 36.13 21.56 -8.58
CA GLY A 122 36.54 21.25 -9.95
C GLY A 122 37.03 19.81 -10.15
N ARG A 123 36.60 18.88 -9.29
CA ARG A 123 37.03 17.47 -9.28
C ARG A 123 35.82 16.53 -9.34
N SER A 124 35.97 15.41 -10.04
CA SER A 124 35.13 14.24 -9.83
C SER A 124 35.44 13.61 -8.46
N TRP A 125 34.41 13.06 -7.81
CA TRP A 125 34.50 12.46 -6.47
C TRP A 125 34.33 10.94 -6.59
N PRO A 126 35.19 10.13 -5.95
CA PRO A 126 34.95 8.69 -5.83
C PRO A 126 33.62 8.42 -5.12
N LEU A 127 32.85 7.41 -5.55
CA LEU A 127 31.57 7.08 -4.90
C LEU A 127 31.72 6.71 -3.41
N THR A 128 32.92 6.26 -3.02
CA THR A 128 33.35 5.84 -1.68
C THR A 128 33.53 6.98 -0.69
N ASP A 129 33.89 8.18 -1.14
CA ASP A 129 34.41 9.19 -0.23
C ASP A 129 33.28 9.96 0.48
N THR A 130 33.56 10.38 1.72
CA THR A 130 32.53 10.47 2.77
C THR A 130 31.99 11.90 2.99
N LEU A 131 30.70 12.04 3.33
CA LEU A 131 30.21 13.26 4.01
C LEU A 131 30.41 13.11 5.53
N PRO A 132 30.71 14.20 6.28
CA PRO A 132 30.87 14.13 7.74
C PRO A 132 29.60 13.67 8.46
N GLU A 133 29.75 12.84 9.48
CA GLU A 133 28.66 12.29 10.30
C GLU A 133 27.68 13.38 10.78
N ALA A 134 28.18 14.48 11.36
CA ALA A 134 27.34 15.59 11.81
C ALA A 134 26.51 16.24 10.69
N VAL A 135 27.00 16.29 9.46
CA VAL A 135 26.24 16.80 8.30
C VAL A 135 25.12 15.83 7.93
N LEU A 136 25.40 14.52 7.98
CA LEU A 136 24.41 13.48 7.71
C LEU A 136 23.34 13.38 8.80
N ASP A 137 23.70 13.61 10.07
CA ASP A 137 22.76 13.64 11.19
C ASP A 137 21.84 14.88 11.10
N THR A 138 22.38 16.06 10.74
CA THR A 138 21.55 17.25 10.39
C THR A 138 20.59 16.94 9.23
N ILE A 139 21.06 16.29 8.15
CA ILE A 139 20.22 15.91 7.02
C ILE A 139 19.14 14.89 7.43
N ALA A 140 19.48 13.83 8.15
CA ALA A 140 18.55 12.78 8.58
C ALA A 140 17.47 13.31 9.54
N ASN A 141 17.83 14.28 10.39
CA ASN A 141 16.90 14.99 11.27
C ASN A 141 15.97 15.91 10.47
N ALA A 142 16.51 16.71 9.55
CA ALA A 142 15.73 17.68 8.76
C ALA A 142 14.92 17.06 7.60
N SER A 143 15.28 15.86 7.12
CA SER A 143 14.50 15.10 6.13
C SER A 143 13.29 14.39 6.74
N GLY A 144 13.30 14.15 8.06
CA GLY A 144 12.33 13.33 8.77
C GLY A 144 12.67 11.83 8.83
N CYS A 145 13.86 11.41 8.38
CA CYS A 145 14.26 10.00 8.43
C CYS A 145 14.63 9.51 9.84
N ARG A 146 15.20 10.38 10.68
CA ARG A 146 15.78 10.00 11.99
C ARG A 146 14.85 9.20 12.92
N PRO A 147 13.54 9.52 13.06
CA PRO A 147 12.64 8.73 13.90
C PRO A 147 12.49 7.26 13.46
N HIS A 148 12.62 6.97 12.16
CA HIS A 148 12.53 5.63 11.59
C HIS A 148 13.88 4.88 11.63
N MET A 149 14.99 5.64 11.69
CA MET A 149 16.35 5.11 11.82
C MET A 149 16.71 4.70 13.26
N LEU A 150 15.96 5.14 14.26
CA LEU A 150 16.10 4.72 15.67
C LEU A 150 15.21 3.49 16.01
N PRO A 151 15.56 2.70 17.04
CA PRO A 151 14.69 1.64 17.54
C PRO A 151 13.47 2.22 18.28
N PRO A 152 12.25 1.66 18.08
CA PRO A 152 11.06 2.10 18.82
C PRO A 152 11.13 1.71 20.30
N ARG A 153 10.47 2.49 21.17
CA ARG A 153 10.34 2.17 22.59
C ARG A 153 9.29 1.07 22.79
N CYS A 154 9.68 -0.05 23.38
CA CYS A 154 8.78 -1.17 23.65
C CYS A 154 8.09 -1.04 25.02
N PRO A 155 6.75 -0.98 25.08
CA PRO A 155 6.03 -1.05 26.36
C PRO A 155 6.21 -2.42 27.01
N ASP A 156 6.36 -2.44 28.34
CA ASP A 156 6.31 -3.66 29.16
C ASP A 156 5.09 -3.66 30.08
N THR A 157 3.93 -3.69 29.44
CA THR A 157 2.63 -3.92 30.08
C THR A 157 2.14 -5.33 29.75
N CYS A 158 1.24 -5.86 30.57
CA CYS A 158 0.50 -7.08 30.24
C CYS A 158 -0.14 -7.04 28.83
N LEU A 159 -0.66 -5.88 28.40
CA LEU A 159 -1.23 -5.70 27.05
C LEU A 159 -0.17 -5.90 25.96
N ALA A 160 1.04 -5.36 26.13
CA ALA A 160 2.18 -5.55 25.23
C ALA A 160 2.80 -6.96 25.28
N ARG A 161 2.37 -7.79 26.24
CA ARG A 161 2.65 -9.24 26.31
C ARG A 161 1.51 -10.07 25.69
N LYS A 162 0.24 -9.66 25.83
CA LYS A 162 -0.96 -10.38 25.33
C LYS A 162 -1.29 -10.14 23.85
N TYR A 163 -0.97 -8.95 23.31
CA TYR A 163 -1.34 -8.50 21.96
C TYR A 163 -0.19 -7.89 21.15
N ARG A 164 -0.24 -8.03 19.82
CA ARG A 164 0.69 -7.42 18.85
C ARG A 164 0.46 -5.91 18.73
N LEU A 165 1.54 -5.12 18.65
CA LEU A 165 1.45 -3.76 18.12
C LEU A 165 1.04 -3.81 16.64
N ILE A 166 0.31 -2.79 16.16
CA ILE A 166 -0.18 -2.74 14.77
C ILE A 166 0.94 -2.56 13.72
N THR A 167 2.11 -2.09 14.15
CA THR A 167 3.29 -1.92 13.30
C THR A 167 4.22 -3.14 13.31
N GLY A 168 3.86 -4.25 13.97
CA GLY A 168 4.72 -5.43 14.15
C GLY A 168 5.93 -5.21 15.08
N ALA A 169 6.26 -3.95 15.40
CA ALA A 169 7.37 -3.59 16.28
C ALA A 169 7.25 -4.23 17.67
N CYS A 170 8.40 -4.44 18.33
CA CYS A 170 8.49 -5.05 19.65
C CYS A 170 7.90 -6.48 19.76
N ASN A 171 7.79 -7.18 18.62
CA ASN A 171 7.63 -8.62 18.59
C ASN A 171 8.89 -9.27 19.21
N ASN A 172 10.03 -9.20 18.51
CA ASN A 172 11.33 -9.39 19.12
C ASN A 172 11.63 -8.25 20.12
N ARG A 173 12.20 -8.57 21.29
CA ARG A 173 12.47 -7.61 22.38
C ARG A 173 13.88 -7.02 22.33
N ASP A 174 14.87 -7.79 21.88
CA ASP A 174 16.27 -7.37 21.74
C ASP A 174 16.52 -6.67 20.39
N HIS A 175 15.72 -7.02 19.37
CA HIS A 175 15.69 -6.38 18.06
C HIS A 175 14.29 -5.81 17.73
N PRO A 176 13.83 -4.72 18.38
CA PRO A 176 12.47 -4.17 18.26
C PRO A 176 11.94 -3.81 16.86
N ARG A 177 12.78 -3.84 15.82
CA ARG A 177 12.43 -3.54 14.43
C ARG A 177 12.34 -4.76 13.52
N TRP A 178 12.77 -5.94 13.96
CA TRP A 178 12.64 -7.15 13.15
C TRP A 178 11.16 -7.46 12.89
N GLY A 179 10.82 -7.65 11.62
CA GLY A 179 9.46 -7.82 11.11
C GLY A 179 8.53 -6.60 11.23
N ALA A 180 9.03 -5.43 11.63
CA ALA A 180 8.21 -4.22 11.80
C ALA A 180 7.95 -3.47 10.48
N SER A 181 6.80 -2.81 10.37
CA SER A 181 6.42 -2.03 9.19
C SER A 181 7.29 -0.79 8.99
N ASN A 182 7.46 -0.41 7.71
CA ASN A 182 8.31 0.70 7.26
C ASN A 182 9.80 0.54 7.59
N THR A 183 10.28 -0.71 7.66
CA THR A 183 11.71 -1.06 7.81
C THR A 183 12.28 -1.60 6.49
N ALA A 184 13.59 -1.91 6.45
CA ALA A 184 14.24 -2.49 5.28
C ALA A 184 13.95 -3.99 5.14
N LEU A 185 13.76 -4.48 3.91
CA LEU A 185 13.71 -5.91 3.60
C LEU A 185 15.06 -6.58 3.93
N ALA A 186 15.02 -7.78 4.52
CA ALA A 186 16.22 -8.50 4.94
C ALA A 186 17.08 -8.97 3.75
N ARG A 187 18.40 -9.07 3.98
CA ARG A 187 19.39 -9.51 2.98
C ARG A 187 20.09 -10.79 3.43
N TRP A 188 19.65 -11.93 2.90
CA TRP A 188 20.33 -13.22 3.10
C TRP A 188 21.61 -13.38 2.27
N LEU A 189 21.76 -12.60 1.20
CA LEU A 189 22.99 -12.41 0.44
C LEU A 189 23.25 -10.91 0.23
N PRO A 190 24.51 -10.46 0.10
CA PRO A 190 24.84 -9.09 -0.26
C PRO A 190 24.15 -8.65 -1.57
N PRO A 191 23.71 -7.38 -1.68
CA PRO A 191 23.11 -6.88 -2.90
C PRO A 191 24.14 -6.74 -4.02
N ALA A 192 23.76 -7.17 -5.22
CA ALA A 192 24.54 -7.02 -6.44
C ALA A 192 24.06 -5.77 -7.21
N TYR A 193 24.70 -4.63 -6.96
CA TYR A 193 24.53 -3.38 -7.70
C TYR A 193 25.72 -3.10 -8.62
N GLU A 194 25.48 -2.37 -9.71
CA GLU A 194 26.47 -2.11 -10.78
C GLU A 194 27.58 -1.14 -10.34
N ASP A 195 27.22 -0.17 -9.48
CA ASP A 195 28.12 0.73 -8.74
C ASP A 195 28.53 0.18 -7.35
N GLY A 196 28.03 -1.02 -6.97
CA GLY A 196 28.15 -1.59 -5.63
C GLY A 196 27.32 -0.91 -4.52
N ILE A 197 26.54 0.14 -4.83
CA ILE A 197 25.84 0.97 -3.83
C ILE A 197 24.34 1.12 -4.14
N SER A 198 23.96 1.41 -5.38
CA SER A 198 22.60 1.85 -5.73
C SER A 198 22.17 1.72 -7.20
N GLU A 199 23.09 1.64 -8.18
CA GLU A 199 22.75 1.54 -9.61
C GLU A 199 22.33 0.12 -9.99
N PRO A 200 21.11 -0.09 -10.53
CA PRO A 200 20.60 -1.41 -10.91
C PRO A 200 21.51 -2.18 -11.86
N ARG A 201 21.44 -3.52 -11.84
CA ARG A 201 22.12 -4.33 -12.85
C ARG A 201 21.55 -4.09 -14.24
N GLY A 202 22.39 -3.75 -15.22
CA GLY A 202 21.96 -3.34 -16.56
C GLY A 202 21.49 -1.89 -16.62
N TRP A 203 22.00 -1.02 -15.75
CA TRP A 203 21.78 0.42 -15.81
C TRP A 203 22.57 1.04 -16.98
N ASN A 204 23.81 0.60 -17.18
CA ASN A 204 24.65 0.96 -18.31
C ASN A 204 24.71 -0.22 -19.32
N PRO A 205 24.35 -0.03 -20.60
CA PRO A 205 24.23 -1.12 -21.59
C PRO A 205 25.57 -1.75 -22.01
N HIS A 206 26.69 -1.18 -21.59
CA HIS A 206 28.05 -1.64 -21.93
C HIS A 206 28.69 -2.50 -20.83
N VAL A 207 28.05 -2.66 -19.67
CA VAL A 207 28.60 -3.47 -18.56
C VAL A 207 28.36 -4.95 -18.84
N LEU A 208 29.46 -5.72 -18.83
CA LEU A 208 29.43 -7.16 -19.04
C LEU A 208 29.38 -7.92 -17.71
N TYR A 209 28.40 -8.80 -17.59
CA TYR A 209 28.21 -9.74 -16.49
C TYR A 209 28.65 -11.12 -16.96
N SER A 210 29.60 -11.75 -16.27
CA SER A 210 30.19 -13.05 -16.68
C SER A 210 30.70 -13.09 -18.14
N GLY A 211 31.10 -11.94 -18.70
CA GLY A 211 31.52 -11.79 -20.10
C GLY A 211 30.42 -11.41 -21.11
N PHE A 212 29.16 -11.28 -20.70
CA PHE A 212 28.01 -10.99 -21.58
C PHE A 212 27.18 -9.79 -21.09
N PRO A 213 26.56 -8.99 -21.98
CA PRO A 213 25.57 -8.00 -21.56
C PRO A 213 24.32 -8.71 -21.00
N LEU A 214 23.57 -8.05 -20.11
CA LEU A 214 22.29 -8.59 -19.65
C LEU A 214 21.21 -8.36 -20.72
N PRO A 215 20.35 -9.35 -21.01
CA PRO A 215 19.32 -9.21 -22.03
C PRO A 215 18.26 -8.17 -21.62
N PRO A 216 17.68 -7.43 -22.58
CA PRO A 216 16.49 -6.62 -22.36
C PRO A 216 15.35 -7.50 -21.82
N VAL A 217 14.78 -7.13 -20.68
CA VAL A 217 13.80 -7.98 -19.96
C VAL A 217 12.56 -8.32 -20.80
N ARG A 218 12.17 -7.43 -21.71
CA ARG A 218 11.05 -7.67 -22.64
C ARG A 218 11.33 -8.79 -23.63
N GLU A 219 12.57 -8.94 -24.09
CA GLU A 219 12.92 -10.00 -25.03
C GLU A 219 13.00 -11.36 -24.33
N VAL A 220 13.41 -11.36 -23.05
CA VAL A 220 13.25 -12.53 -22.17
C VAL A 220 11.77 -12.93 -22.07
N THR A 221 10.84 -11.99 -21.84
CA THR A 221 9.40 -12.33 -21.87
C THR A 221 8.95 -12.87 -23.22
N ARG A 222 9.26 -12.17 -24.33
CA ARG A 222 8.82 -12.50 -25.70
C ARG A 222 9.30 -13.88 -26.15
N GLN A 223 10.54 -14.25 -25.84
CA GLN A 223 11.14 -15.51 -26.30
C GLN A 223 10.99 -16.68 -25.31
N VAL A 224 10.96 -16.42 -24.00
CA VAL A 224 11.06 -17.47 -22.96
C VAL A 224 9.75 -17.70 -22.21
N ILE A 225 9.05 -16.63 -21.80
CA ILE A 225 8.02 -16.69 -20.74
C ILE A 225 6.58 -16.69 -21.28
N ARG A 226 6.30 -15.91 -22.34
CA ARG A 226 4.95 -15.61 -22.83
C ARG A 226 4.33 -16.74 -23.65
N VAL A 227 3.16 -17.24 -23.21
CA VAL A 227 2.26 -18.10 -24.00
C VAL A 227 0.87 -17.47 -24.25
N PRO A 228 0.16 -17.86 -25.32
CA PRO A 228 -1.23 -17.50 -25.53
C PRO A 228 -2.14 -18.13 -24.45
N ASN A 229 -3.32 -17.53 -24.24
CA ASN A 229 -4.26 -17.97 -23.20
C ASN A 229 -4.78 -19.39 -23.45
N GLU A 230 -4.94 -19.76 -24.71
CA GLU A 230 -5.48 -21.04 -25.18
C GLU A 230 -4.50 -22.21 -24.97
N ALA A 231 -3.24 -21.92 -24.64
CA ALA A 231 -2.23 -22.92 -24.32
C ALA A 231 -2.09 -23.20 -22.81
N VAL A 232 -2.90 -22.56 -21.95
CA VAL A 232 -2.78 -22.70 -20.49
C VAL A 232 -3.28 -24.07 -20.01
N THR A 233 -2.39 -24.85 -19.39
CA THR A 233 -2.73 -26.08 -18.68
C THR A 233 -3.35 -25.78 -17.31
N GLU A 234 -4.48 -26.43 -17.03
CA GLU A 234 -5.18 -26.38 -15.74
C GLU A 234 -4.52 -27.30 -14.70
N ASP A 235 -4.70 -26.96 -13.42
CA ASP A 235 -4.20 -27.71 -12.27
C ASP A 235 -5.19 -28.83 -11.86
N ASP A 236 -4.78 -30.09 -11.97
CA ASP A 236 -5.63 -31.26 -11.71
C ASP A 236 -5.78 -31.62 -10.21
N GLN A 237 -5.11 -30.89 -9.31
CA GLN A 237 -5.10 -31.14 -7.87
C GLN A 237 -5.60 -29.94 -7.06
N TYR A 238 -5.32 -28.71 -7.50
CA TYR A 238 -5.55 -27.51 -6.71
C TYR A 238 -6.49 -26.49 -7.37
N SER A 239 -7.37 -25.94 -6.54
CA SER A 239 -8.36 -24.94 -6.93
C SER A 239 -7.72 -23.56 -7.13
N ASP A 240 -8.36 -22.68 -7.90
CA ASP A 240 -7.87 -21.31 -8.15
C ASP A 240 -7.76 -20.48 -6.84
N LEU A 241 -8.48 -20.89 -5.78
CA LEU A 241 -8.30 -20.35 -4.43
C LEU A 241 -6.87 -20.48 -3.90
N LEU A 242 -6.10 -21.50 -4.30
CA LEU A 242 -4.68 -21.62 -3.92
C LEU A 242 -3.87 -20.42 -4.43
N THR A 243 -4.07 -20.02 -5.69
CA THR A 243 -3.40 -18.85 -6.28
C THR A 243 -3.85 -17.55 -5.60
N VAL A 244 -5.15 -17.36 -5.39
CA VAL A 244 -5.69 -16.12 -4.79
C VAL A 244 -5.31 -16.00 -3.30
N TRP A 245 -5.22 -17.12 -2.56
CA TRP A 245 -4.69 -17.12 -1.20
C TRP A 245 -3.19 -16.79 -1.17
N GLY A 246 -2.41 -17.28 -2.13
CA GLY A 246 -1.00 -16.89 -2.29
C GLY A 246 -0.83 -15.38 -2.46
N GLN A 247 -1.63 -14.75 -3.33
CA GLN A 247 -1.64 -13.29 -3.46
C GLN A 247 -2.08 -12.60 -2.15
N TYR A 248 -3.14 -13.09 -1.51
CA TYR A 248 -3.66 -12.52 -0.26
C TYR A 248 -2.62 -12.56 0.88
N ILE A 249 -1.81 -13.61 0.97
CA ILE A 249 -0.75 -13.74 1.97
C ILE A 249 0.53 -12.95 1.60
N ASP A 250 0.88 -12.81 0.32
CA ASP A 250 1.91 -11.81 -0.09
C ASP A 250 1.50 -10.41 0.41
N HIS A 251 0.21 -10.11 0.28
CA HIS A 251 -0.38 -8.85 0.71
C HIS A 251 -0.52 -8.70 2.23
N ASP A 252 -0.19 -9.73 3.03
CA ASP A 252 -0.13 -9.66 4.50
C ASP A 252 1.28 -9.32 5.00
N VAL A 253 2.30 -9.86 4.33
CA VAL A 253 3.72 -9.82 4.78
C VAL A 253 4.62 -8.89 3.98
N ALA A 254 4.22 -8.45 2.78
CA ALA A 254 5.08 -7.71 1.86
C ALA A 254 4.36 -6.62 1.06
N PHE A 255 4.88 -5.39 1.14
CA PHE A 255 4.60 -4.32 0.18
C PHE A 255 5.85 -3.46 -0.02
N THR A 256 6.36 -3.37 -1.25
CA THR A 256 7.41 -2.39 -1.57
C THR A 256 6.79 -1.21 -2.31
N PRO A 257 6.75 0.00 -1.70
CA PRO A 257 6.30 1.21 -2.38
C PRO A 257 7.19 1.54 -3.58
N GLN A 258 6.61 2.08 -4.65
CA GLN A 258 7.39 2.80 -5.65
C GLN A 258 7.81 4.18 -5.13
N SER A 259 8.81 4.78 -5.77
CA SER A 259 9.26 6.13 -5.46
C SER A 259 8.11 7.15 -5.62
N ALA A 260 7.86 7.93 -4.58
CA ALA A 260 6.70 8.82 -4.45
C ALA A 260 6.78 10.04 -5.38
N SER A 261 7.99 10.54 -5.65
CA SER A 261 8.21 11.67 -6.57
C SER A 261 7.83 11.38 -8.02
N GLY A 262 7.89 10.12 -8.47
CA GLY A 262 7.46 9.69 -9.82
C GLY A 262 8.19 10.32 -11.01
N ALA A 263 9.17 11.19 -10.77
CA ALA A 263 9.88 11.99 -11.76
C ALA A 263 11.32 12.27 -11.28
N ALA A 264 12.26 12.40 -12.22
CA ALA A 264 13.69 12.46 -11.91
C ALA A 264 14.13 13.78 -11.24
N PHE A 265 14.91 13.65 -10.16
CA PHE A 265 15.42 14.78 -9.39
C PHE A 265 16.23 15.76 -10.25
N GLY A 266 16.00 17.06 -10.06
CA GLY A 266 16.74 18.14 -10.71
C GLY A 266 16.41 18.42 -12.19
N ALA A 267 15.45 17.72 -12.80
CA ALA A 267 14.94 18.09 -14.14
C ALA A 267 13.44 17.84 -14.37
N GLY A 268 12.75 17.10 -13.48
CA GLY A 268 11.30 16.87 -13.61
C GLY A 268 10.90 15.92 -14.73
N ALA A 269 11.82 15.10 -15.24
CA ALA A 269 11.51 14.07 -16.23
C ALA A 269 10.62 13.00 -15.61
N ASP A 270 9.33 13.01 -15.96
CA ASP A 270 8.34 12.04 -15.50
C ASP A 270 8.71 10.63 -15.97
N CYS A 271 8.77 9.65 -15.07
CA CYS A 271 9.10 8.25 -15.39
C CYS A 271 8.03 7.56 -16.27
N GLN A 272 6.91 8.23 -16.55
CA GLN A 272 5.90 7.86 -17.53
C GLN A 272 6.19 8.35 -18.96
N LEU A 273 7.15 9.26 -19.13
CA LEU A 273 7.44 9.96 -20.38
C LEU A 273 8.90 9.84 -20.84
N THR A 274 9.85 9.60 -19.92
CA THR A 274 11.26 9.37 -20.29
C THR A 274 11.59 7.89 -20.49
N CYS A 275 12.39 7.61 -21.52
CA CYS A 275 13.07 6.31 -21.72
C CYS A 275 14.55 6.35 -21.28
N GLU A 276 15.00 7.43 -20.62
CA GLU A 276 16.35 7.52 -20.05
C GLU A 276 16.43 6.89 -18.65
N ASN A 277 17.55 6.22 -18.36
CA ASN A 277 17.87 5.73 -17.02
C ASN A 277 18.32 6.91 -16.13
N ARG A 278 17.44 7.38 -15.25
CA ARG A 278 17.72 8.50 -14.33
C ARG A 278 16.84 8.41 -13.09
N SER A 279 17.45 8.22 -11.90
CA SER A 279 16.72 7.94 -10.65
C SER A 279 15.60 8.99 -10.37
N PRO A 280 14.36 8.56 -10.05
CA PRO A 280 13.91 7.19 -9.78
C PRO A 280 13.40 6.42 -11.01
N CYS A 281 13.62 6.88 -12.24
CA CYS A 281 13.21 6.20 -13.47
C CYS A 281 14.23 5.12 -13.88
N PHE A 282 13.76 3.91 -14.19
CA PHE A 282 14.56 2.81 -14.74
C PHE A 282 13.76 2.06 -15.84
N PRO A 283 13.41 2.76 -16.94
CA PRO A 283 12.47 2.27 -17.96
C PRO A 283 12.90 0.95 -18.62
N ILE A 284 11.91 0.13 -18.96
CA ILE A 284 12.10 -1.15 -19.64
C ILE A 284 12.24 -0.87 -21.14
N GLN A 285 13.48 -0.92 -21.63
CA GLN A 285 13.77 -0.66 -23.05
C GLN A 285 13.10 -1.70 -23.96
N LEU A 286 12.55 -1.24 -25.08
CA LEU A 286 11.95 -2.08 -26.11
C LEU A 286 12.89 -2.21 -27.33
N PRO A 287 12.77 -3.27 -28.15
CA PRO A 287 13.45 -3.35 -29.44
C PRO A 287 13.05 -2.15 -30.34
N PRO A 288 13.93 -1.71 -31.25
CA PRO A 288 13.67 -0.57 -32.14
C PRO A 288 12.68 -0.93 -33.27
N ASP A 289 11.39 -1.02 -32.94
CA ASP A 289 10.28 -1.14 -33.89
C ASP A 289 9.81 0.25 -34.38
N ALA A 290 9.58 0.40 -35.68
CA ALA A 290 9.40 1.70 -36.36
C ALA A 290 8.08 2.46 -36.08
N SER A 291 7.22 1.96 -35.18
CA SER A 291 5.86 2.48 -34.94
C SER A 291 5.39 2.42 -33.48
N GLY A 292 6.24 2.02 -32.54
CA GLY A 292 5.91 1.87 -31.12
C GLY A 292 6.59 2.91 -30.20
N PRO A 293 6.24 2.96 -28.91
CA PRO A 293 7.05 3.65 -27.90
C PRO A 293 8.39 2.94 -27.72
N ALA A 294 9.47 3.68 -27.41
CA ALA A 294 10.81 3.11 -27.26
C ALA A 294 11.03 2.33 -25.94
N CYS A 295 10.14 2.48 -24.96
CA CYS A 295 10.22 1.80 -23.67
C CYS A 295 8.83 1.59 -23.03
N LEU A 296 8.76 0.72 -22.01
CA LEU A 296 7.66 0.69 -21.04
C LEU A 296 8.10 1.46 -19.76
N PRO A 297 7.22 2.27 -19.16
CA PRO A 297 7.56 3.10 -18.01
C PRO A 297 7.75 2.26 -16.74
N PHE A 298 8.82 2.55 -15.98
CA PHE A 298 9.14 1.85 -14.74
C PHE A 298 9.80 2.80 -13.74
N SER A 299 9.20 2.91 -12.56
CA SER A 299 9.77 3.64 -11.41
C SER A 299 10.42 2.67 -10.43
N ARG A 300 11.60 3.03 -9.93
CA ARG A 300 12.35 2.31 -8.89
C ARG A 300 11.60 2.25 -7.56
N SER A 301 11.95 1.26 -6.76
CA SER A 301 11.41 1.04 -5.42
C SER A 301 11.94 2.09 -4.42
N SER A 302 11.08 2.50 -3.49
CA SER A 302 11.45 3.38 -2.38
C SER A 302 12.52 2.73 -1.50
N ALA A 303 13.57 3.50 -1.17
CA ALA A 303 14.61 3.07 -0.25
C ALA A 303 14.15 3.21 1.21
N ALA A 304 14.68 2.36 2.09
CA ALA A 304 14.66 2.61 3.52
C ALA A 304 15.62 3.76 3.84
N CYS A 305 15.19 4.67 4.74
CA CYS A 305 15.99 5.79 5.24
C CYS A 305 17.40 5.38 5.67
N GLY A 306 18.41 6.13 5.23
CA GLY A 306 19.81 5.87 5.60
C GLY A 306 20.40 4.63 4.93
N THR A 307 20.04 4.34 3.68
CA THR A 307 20.64 3.27 2.85
C THR A 307 21.05 3.77 1.46
N GLY A 308 21.93 3.05 0.76
CA GLY A 308 22.45 3.44 -0.56
C GLY A 308 23.31 4.71 -0.50
N ILE A 309 23.09 5.64 -1.44
CA ILE A 309 23.78 6.95 -1.51
C ILE A 309 23.72 7.71 -0.17
N GLN A 310 22.65 7.50 0.62
CA GLN A 310 22.41 8.10 1.93
C GLN A 310 23.17 7.42 3.09
N GLY A 311 23.51 6.14 2.94
CA GLY A 311 23.56 5.21 4.09
C GLY A 311 24.92 4.80 4.60
N ALA A 312 26.00 5.11 3.87
CA ALA A 312 27.33 4.53 4.09
C ALA A 312 28.03 4.92 5.42
N PHE A 313 27.36 5.68 6.32
CA PHE A 313 27.95 6.24 7.54
C PHE A 313 27.08 6.10 8.80
N PHE A 314 25.95 5.38 8.75
CA PHE A 314 25.10 5.09 9.92
C PHE A 314 25.42 3.72 10.55
N GLY A 315 26.70 3.40 10.66
CA GLY A 315 27.21 2.12 11.17
C GLY A 315 28.71 2.19 11.42
N ASN A 316 29.28 1.12 12.00
CA ASN A 316 30.70 1.07 12.32
C ASN A 316 31.57 1.24 11.05
N LEU A 317 32.66 2.00 11.16
CA LEU A 317 33.36 2.69 10.06
C LEU A 317 34.19 1.75 9.15
N SER A 318 33.58 0.73 8.56
CA SER A 318 34.30 -0.29 7.77
C SER A 318 33.52 -0.93 6.62
N SER A 319 32.24 -0.61 6.42
CA SER A 319 31.43 -1.20 5.34
C SER A 319 30.47 -0.18 4.72
N ALA A 320 30.44 -0.09 3.39
CA ALA A 320 29.37 0.60 2.67
C ALA A 320 28.01 -0.06 2.98
N ASN A 321 26.94 0.73 2.91
CA ASN A 321 25.57 0.31 3.19
C ASN A 321 24.71 0.53 1.93
N PRO A 322 24.62 -0.45 1.01
CA PRO A 322 23.94 -0.29 -0.28
C PRO A 322 22.42 -0.10 -0.13
N ARG A 323 21.74 0.25 -1.23
CA ARG A 323 20.29 0.57 -1.24
C ARG A 323 19.47 -0.62 -0.75
N GLN A 324 18.71 -0.42 0.31
CA GLN A 324 17.72 -1.41 0.78
C GLN A 324 16.33 -0.88 0.48
N GLN A 325 15.47 -1.73 -0.10
CA GLN A 325 14.07 -1.39 -0.33
C GLN A 325 13.28 -1.58 0.96
N MET A 326 12.34 -0.68 1.21
CA MET A 326 11.47 -0.78 2.39
C MET A 326 10.33 -1.78 2.21
N ASN A 327 9.92 -2.42 3.31
CA ASN A 327 8.62 -3.08 3.43
C ASN A 327 7.65 -2.11 4.12
N GLY A 328 6.53 -1.79 3.47
CA GLY A 328 5.47 -0.93 4.02
C GLY A 328 4.52 -1.65 4.98
N LEU A 329 4.58 -2.98 5.05
CA LEU A 329 3.76 -3.83 5.92
C LEU A 329 4.58 -4.46 7.05
N THR A 330 3.88 -5.03 8.05
CA THR A 330 4.47 -6.03 8.95
C THR A 330 5.01 -7.22 8.14
N SER A 331 6.00 -7.94 8.66
CA SER A 331 6.47 -9.19 8.04
C SER A 331 5.73 -10.43 8.57
N PHE A 332 4.96 -10.28 9.65
CA PHE A 332 4.29 -11.39 10.31
C PHE A 332 3.01 -11.78 9.58
N LEU A 333 2.67 -13.06 9.64
CA LEU A 333 1.31 -13.53 9.37
C LEU A 333 0.41 -13.08 10.53
N ASP A 334 -0.08 -11.84 10.46
CA ASP A 334 -0.87 -11.21 11.53
C ASP A 334 -2.15 -10.49 11.07
N ALA A 335 -2.59 -10.79 9.83
CA ALA A 335 -3.80 -10.22 9.21
C ALA A 335 -3.72 -8.69 9.05
N SER A 336 -2.52 -8.19 8.74
CA SER A 336 -2.27 -6.80 8.36
C SER A 336 -3.12 -6.39 7.13
N THR A 337 -3.44 -7.33 6.24
CA THR A 337 -4.47 -7.27 5.18
C THR A 337 -5.85 -6.80 5.65
N VAL A 338 -6.22 -7.07 6.91
CA VAL A 338 -7.52 -6.76 7.52
C VAL A 338 -7.41 -5.52 8.41
N TYR A 339 -6.33 -5.40 9.20
CA TYR A 339 -6.21 -4.41 10.27
C TYR A 339 -5.34 -3.19 9.93
N GLY A 340 -4.53 -3.28 8.89
CA GLY A 340 -3.51 -2.29 8.52
C GLY A 340 -2.19 -2.50 9.26
N SER A 341 -1.12 -1.93 8.70
CA SER A 341 0.24 -1.96 9.27
C SER A 341 0.65 -0.67 10.01
N SER A 342 -0.31 0.22 10.30
CA SER A 342 -0.06 1.49 11.01
C SER A 342 -1.28 1.97 11.82
N PRO A 343 -1.08 2.74 12.91
CA PRO A 343 -2.18 3.24 13.74
C PRO A 343 -3.14 4.18 12.98
N ALA A 344 -2.63 4.90 11.97
CA ALA A 344 -3.43 5.82 11.16
C ALA A 344 -4.41 5.08 10.23
N LEU A 345 -4.03 3.89 9.75
CA LEU A 345 -4.91 3.04 8.95
C LEU A 345 -5.87 2.24 9.85
N GLU A 346 -5.39 1.67 10.97
CA GLU A 346 -6.21 1.00 11.98
C GLU A 346 -7.37 1.90 12.45
N LYS A 347 -7.05 3.16 12.79
CA LYS A 347 -8.03 4.18 13.21
C LYS A 347 -9.07 4.50 12.13
N GLN A 348 -8.74 4.31 10.85
CA GLN A 348 -9.69 4.45 9.74
C GLN A 348 -10.53 3.19 9.49
N LEU A 349 -10.03 2.01 9.85
CA LEU A 349 -10.72 0.73 9.65
C LEU A 349 -11.69 0.40 10.80
N ARG A 350 -11.35 0.73 12.04
CA ARG A 350 -12.16 0.42 13.24
C ARG A 350 -13.43 1.28 13.37
N ASN A 351 -14.50 0.67 13.89
CA ASN A 351 -15.78 1.31 14.16
C ASN A 351 -15.85 1.79 15.62
N TRP A 352 -15.21 2.93 15.90
CA TRP A 352 -15.05 3.51 17.24
C TRP A 352 -16.36 3.85 17.99
N THR A 353 -17.53 3.77 17.35
CA THR A 353 -18.84 3.93 18.00
C THR A 353 -19.53 2.60 18.33
N SER A 354 -18.90 1.46 18.06
CA SER A 354 -19.42 0.14 18.46
C SER A 354 -18.93 -0.26 19.85
N ALA A 355 -19.84 -0.76 20.69
CA ALA A 355 -19.52 -1.39 21.97
C ALA A 355 -18.93 -2.82 21.83
N GLU A 356 -18.93 -3.39 20.62
CA GLU A 356 -18.49 -4.75 20.31
C GLU A 356 -17.09 -4.80 19.68
N GLY A 357 -16.46 -3.66 19.40
CA GLY A 357 -15.09 -3.61 18.83
C GLY A 357 -15.00 -3.74 17.31
N LEU A 358 -16.13 -3.73 16.60
CA LEU A 358 -16.23 -4.02 15.16
C LEU A 358 -15.30 -3.18 14.24
N LEU A 359 -15.03 -3.72 13.06
CA LEU A 359 -14.56 -2.97 11.90
C LEU A 359 -15.71 -2.24 11.18
N ARG A 360 -15.37 -1.15 10.50
CA ARG A 360 -16.31 -0.39 9.67
C ARG A 360 -16.69 -1.17 8.42
N VAL A 361 -17.96 -1.13 8.07
CA VAL A 361 -18.54 -1.75 6.87
C VAL A 361 -18.99 -0.70 5.85
N ASN A 362 -19.35 -1.13 4.65
CA ASN A 362 -20.03 -0.27 3.68
C ASN A 362 -21.40 0.17 4.21
N THR A 363 -21.73 1.46 4.08
CA THR A 363 -23.03 2.00 4.52
C THR A 363 -24.05 2.15 3.39
N ARG A 364 -23.70 1.75 2.15
CA ARG A 364 -24.54 1.93 0.95
C ARG A 364 -24.87 0.63 0.23
N HIS A 365 -24.02 -0.39 0.34
CA HIS A 365 -24.17 -1.67 -0.37
C HIS A 365 -24.04 -2.85 0.59
N TRP A 366 -24.90 -3.84 0.39
CA TRP A 366 -25.00 -5.06 1.21
C TRP A 366 -25.22 -6.28 0.31
N ASP A 367 -24.64 -7.40 0.71
CA ASP A 367 -24.57 -8.66 -0.05
C ASP A 367 -25.53 -9.68 0.55
N ALA A 368 -26.78 -9.68 0.08
CA ALA A 368 -27.89 -10.45 0.68
C ALA A 368 -27.95 -10.29 2.23
N GLY A 369 -27.84 -9.05 2.71
CA GLY A 369 -27.80 -8.69 4.13
C GLY A 369 -26.41 -8.73 4.80
N ARG A 370 -25.38 -9.23 4.14
CA ARG A 370 -24.00 -9.29 4.65
C ARG A 370 -23.20 -8.03 4.28
N ALA A 371 -22.18 -7.73 5.08
CA ALA A 371 -21.35 -6.53 4.89
C ALA A 371 -20.45 -6.58 3.64
N HIS A 372 -20.19 -5.43 3.03
CA HIS A 372 -19.02 -5.20 2.17
C HIS A 372 -17.97 -4.33 2.89
N LEU A 373 -16.75 -4.31 2.36
CA LEU A 373 -15.72 -3.34 2.74
C LEU A 373 -16.20 -1.88 2.59
N PRO A 374 -15.78 -0.98 3.48
CA PRO A 374 -16.04 0.45 3.32
C PRO A 374 -15.30 1.00 2.10
N PHE A 375 -15.75 2.13 1.55
CA PHE A 375 -15.02 2.83 0.49
C PHE A 375 -13.89 3.70 1.05
N MET A 376 -12.85 3.93 0.24
CA MET A 376 -11.87 4.99 0.48
C MET A 376 -12.55 6.36 0.54
N ARG A 377 -12.10 7.24 1.44
CA ARG A 377 -12.65 8.61 1.59
C ARG A 377 -12.06 9.56 0.53
N PRO A 378 -12.83 10.54 0.01
CA PRO A 378 -12.28 11.60 -0.83
C PRO A 378 -11.25 12.49 -0.09
N PRO A 379 -10.19 12.98 -0.75
CA PRO A 379 -9.79 12.68 -2.14
C PRO A 379 -9.31 11.23 -2.27
N ALA A 380 -9.90 10.50 -3.21
CA ALA A 380 -9.61 9.10 -3.47
C ALA A 380 -9.11 8.98 -4.92
N PRO A 381 -7.97 8.29 -5.19
CA PRO A 381 -7.43 8.13 -6.53
C PRO A 381 -8.44 7.56 -7.54
N LEU A 382 -8.41 8.09 -8.77
CA LEU A 382 -9.30 7.70 -9.87
C LEU A 382 -8.88 6.38 -10.54
N ALA A 383 -8.43 5.40 -9.75
CA ALA A 383 -7.98 4.09 -10.22
C ALA A 383 -9.16 3.16 -10.53
N CYS A 384 -9.96 2.80 -9.52
CA CYS A 384 -11.03 1.80 -9.69
C CYS A 384 -12.03 2.18 -10.78
N VAL A 385 -12.09 1.41 -11.87
CA VAL A 385 -12.75 1.80 -13.13
C VAL A 385 -14.26 1.98 -12.96
N PRO A 386 -14.89 2.92 -13.69
CA PRO A 386 -16.34 3.02 -13.74
C PRO A 386 -16.93 1.80 -14.46
N GLU A 387 -18.23 1.61 -14.27
CA GLU A 387 -19.04 0.64 -15.00
C GLU A 387 -19.18 1.07 -16.48
N PRO A 388 -19.06 0.15 -17.45
CA PRO A 388 -19.22 0.46 -18.87
C PRO A 388 -20.57 1.15 -19.19
N GLY A 389 -20.54 2.10 -20.13
CA GLY A 389 -21.73 2.83 -20.56
C GLY A 389 -22.24 3.94 -19.61
N THR A 390 -21.92 3.92 -18.31
CA THR A 390 -22.53 4.81 -17.32
C THR A 390 -21.93 6.22 -17.26
N ARG A 391 -21.84 6.91 -18.40
CA ARG A 391 -21.33 8.28 -18.50
C ARG A 391 -22.14 9.24 -17.61
N GLY A 392 -21.49 9.81 -16.60
CA GLY A 392 -22.06 10.82 -15.70
C GLY A 392 -22.67 10.28 -14.39
N THR A 393 -22.66 8.97 -14.13
CA THR A 393 -23.07 8.42 -12.83
C THR A 393 -21.98 8.58 -11.77
N ALA A 394 -22.34 8.40 -10.49
CA ALA A 394 -21.38 8.41 -9.40
C ALA A 394 -20.51 7.14 -9.43
N ARG A 395 -19.26 7.29 -9.89
CA ARG A 395 -18.24 6.23 -9.96
C ARG A 395 -18.07 5.50 -8.61
N VAL A 396 -18.07 4.17 -8.65
CA VAL A 396 -17.80 3.32 -7.48
C VAL A 396 -16.32 3.49 -7.07
N PRO A 397 -16.02 3.93 -5.83
CA PRO A 397 -14.64 4.02 -5.35
C PRO A 397 -14.01 2.64 -5.09
N CYS A 398 -12.69 2.59 -4.94
CA CYS A 398 -12.03 1.41 -4.38
C CYS A 398 -12.48 1.15 -2.92
N PHE A 399 -12.41 -0.11 -2.53
CA PHE A 399 -12.58 -0.52 -1.14
C PHE A 399 -11.37 -0.08 -0.29
N LEU A 400 -11.63 0.15 0.99
CA LEU A 400 -10.66 0.42 2.03
C LEU A 400 -10.51 -0.85 2.90
N ALA A 401 -9.30 -1.39 2.96
CA ALA A 401 -8.91 -2.54 3.77
C ALA A 401 -7.55 -2.25 4.47
N GLY A 402 -6.93 -3.25 5.09
CA GLY A 402 -5.61 -3.12 5.69
C GLY A 402 -4.44 -2.99 4.70
N ASP A 403 -4.62 -3.50 3.47
CA ASP A 403 -3.69 -3.31 2.35
C ASP A 403 -4.35 -2.48 1.22
N SER A 404 -3.57 -1.65 0.53
CA SER A 404 -4.07 -0.73 -0.52
C SER A 404 -4.41 -1.41 -1.85
N ARG A 405 -3.93 -2.64 -2.09
CA ARG A 405 -4.18 -3.43 -3.30
C ARG A 405 -5.48 -4.24 -3.22
N ALA A 406 -6.23 -4.17 -2.12
CA ALA A 406 -7.46 -4.95 -1.89
C ALA A 406 -8.57 -4.82 -2.96
N SER A 407 -8.47 -3.87 -3.89
CA SER A 407 -9.38 -3.71 -5.04
C SER A 407 -8.75 -4.09 -6.40
N GLU A 408 -7.55 -4.69 -6.42
CA GLU A 408 -6.81 -5.02 -7.67
C GLU A 408 -7.59 -6.00 -8.55
N VAL A 409 -8.21 -7.04 -7.97
CA VAL A 409 -9.15 -7.95 -8.65
C VAL A 409 -10.34 -8.31 -7.75
N PRO A 410 -11.54 -8.63 -8.29
CA PRO A 410 -12.73 -8.93 -7.49
C PRO A 410 -12.61 -10.15 -6.57
N THR A 411 -11.80 -11.15 -6.94
CA THR A 411 -11.50 -12.34 -6.13
C THR A 411 -10.70 -12.00 -4.88
N LEU A 412 -9.70 -11.14 -4.99
CA LEU A 412 -8.95 -10.60 -3.85
C LEU A 412 -9.86 -9.73 -2.97
N ALA A 413 -10.69 -8.87 -3.57
CA ALA A 413 -11.68 -8.05 -2.84
C ALA A 413 -12.73 -8.90 -2.10
N ALA A 414 -13.07 -10.08 -2.63
CA ALA A 414 -13.91 -11.06 -1.97
C ALA A 414 -13.23 -11.64 -0.72
N LEU A 415 -11.93 -11.99 -0.76
CA LEU A 415 -11.20 -12.48 0.43
C LEU A 415 -11.05 -11.40 1.52
N HIS A 416 -10.69 -10.16 1.17
CA HIS A 416 -10.67 -9.06 2.17
C HIS A 416 -12.07 -8.82 2.77
N THR A 417 -13.14 -8.96 1.97
CA THR A 417 -14.52 -8.85 2.48
C THR A 417 -14.91 -10.05 3.37
N LEU A 418 -14.42 -11.26 3.07
CA LEU A 418 -14.64 -12.46 3.87
C LEU A 418 -14.05 -12.29 5.28
N TRP A 419 -12.79 -11.85 5.38
CA TRP A 419 -12.12 -11.65 6.67
C TRP A 419 -12.63 -10.44 7.47
N LEU A 420 -13.13 -9.40 6.79
CA LEU A 420 -13.90 -8.33 7.44
C LEU A 420 -15.15 -8.86 8.16
N ARG A 421 -15.91 -9.74 7.49
CA ARG A 421 -17.11 -10.37 8.07
C ARG A 421 -16.72 -11.26 9.25
N GLU A 422 -15.68 -12.06 9.10
CA GLU A 422 -15.22 -12.98 10.15
C GLU A 422 -14.76 -12.25 11.41
N HIS A 423 -14.01 -11.16 11.27
CA HIS A 423 -13.66 -10.31 12.42
C HIS A 423 -14.91 -9.80 13.15
N ASN A 424 -15.89 -9.26 12.42
CA ASN A 424 -17.10 -8.74 13.03
C ASN A 424 -17.93 -9.84 13.70
N ARG A 425 -18.04 -11.03 13.08
CA ARG A 425 -18.70 -12.21 13.64
C ARG A 425 -18.07 -12.62 14.98
N LEU A 426 -16.73 -12.74 15.01
CA LEU A 426 -15.98 -13.07 16.21
C LEU A 426 -16.11 -11.99 17.29
N ALA A 427 -15.98 -10.71 16.93
CA ALA A 427 -16.04 -9.60 17.87
C ALA A 427 -17.40 -9.48 18.57
N SER A 428 -18.51 -9.53 17.82
CA SER A 428 -19.87 -9.57 18.41
C SER A 428 -20.07 -10.79 19.31
N ALA A 429 -19.67 -11.99 18.86
CA ALA A 429 -19.84 -13.22 19.63
C ALA A 429 -19.00 -13.23 20.92
N LEU A 430 -17.75 -12.79 20.86
CA LEU A 430 -16.86 -12.67 22.02
C LEU A 430 -17.33 -11.60 23.02
N LYS A 431 -17.89 -10.47 22.54
CA LYS A 431 -18.51 -9.46 23.41
C LYS A 431 -19.79 -9.97 24.08
N ALA A 432 -20.59 -10.77 23.39
CA ALA A 432 -21.77 -11.41 23.97
C ALA A 432 -21.40 -12.49 25.00
N LEU A 433 -20.30 -13.22 24.76
CA LEU A 433 -19.73 -14.21 25.69
C LEU A 433 -19.18 -13.57 26.96
N ASN A 434 -18.46 -12.45 26.81
CA ASN A 434 -17.74 -11.74 27.85
C ASN A 434 -18.26 -10.29 27.97
N ALA A 435 -19.44 -10.15 28.60
CA ALA A 435 -20.13 -8.86 28.70
C ALA A 435 -19.27 -7.73 29.33
N HIS A 436 -18.30 -8.08 30.20
CA HIS A 436 -17.37 -7.16 30.86
C HIS A 436 -16.22 -6.65 29.96
N TRP A 437 -15.98 -7.21 28.78
CA TRP A 437 -14.92 -6.77 27.89
C TRP A 437 -15.17 -5.37 27.32
N SER A 438 -14.13 -4.54 27.25
CA SER A 438 -14.20 -3.29 26.48
C SER A 438 -14.31 -3.58 24.98
N ALA A 439 -14.78 -2.60 24.20
CA ALA A 439 -14.79 -2.70 22.74
C ALA A 439 -13.37 -2.96 22.18
N ASP A 440 -12.34 -2.35 22.78
CA ASP A 440 -10.94 -2.58 22.40
C ASP A 440 -10.43 -3.98 22.80
N THR A 441 -10.94 -4.55 23.89
CA THR A 441 -10.64 -5.95 24.28
C THR A 441 -11.25 -6.93 23.28
N ALA A 442 -12.54 -6.76 22.94
CA ALA A 442 -13.22 -7.58 21.94
C ALA A 442 -12.56 -7.46 20.55
N TYR A 443 -12.17 -6.25 20.15
CA TYR A 443 -11.40 -6.00 18.93
C TYR A 443 -10.05 -6.75 18.92
N GLN A 444 -9.25 -6.64 19.99
CA GLN A 444 -7.91 -7.26 20.01
C GLN A 444 -7.99 -8.80 20.11
N GLU A 445 -8.96 -9.38 20.82
CA GLU A 445 -9.15 -10.84 20.84
C GLU A 445 -9.66 -11.37 19.49
N ALA A 446 -10.63 -10.70 18.85
CA ALA A 446 -11.06 -11.06 17.50
C ALA A 446 -9.92 -10.91 16.47
N ARG A 447 -9.11 -9.83 16.57
CA ARG A 447 -7.89 -9.66 15.77
C ARG A 447 -6.88 -10.79 15.99
N LYS A 448 -6.67 -11.19 17.25
CA LYS A 448 -5.75 -12.26 17.63
C LYS A 448 -6.20 -13.62 17.11
N VAL A 449 -7.50 -13.93 17.19
CA VAL A 449 -8.08 -15.15 16.60
C VAL A 449 -7.94 -15.14 15.07
N VAL A 450 -8.34 -14.05 14.38
CA VAL A 450 -8.20 -13.96 12.91
C VAL A 450 -6.74 -14.11 12.45
N GLY A 451 -5.78 -13.50 13.16
CA GLY A 451 -4.36 -13.68 12.91
C GLY A 451 -3.91 -15.14 13.07
N ALA A 452 -4.36 -15.83 14.12
CA ALA A 452 -4.11 -17.26 14.30
C ALA A 452 -4.71 -18.11 13.17
N LEU A 453 -5.89 -17.76 12.66
CA LEU A 453 -6.48 -18.44 11.49
C LEU A 453 -5.65 -18.21 10.21
N HIS A 454 -5.12 -17.01 9.98
CA HIS A 454 -4.19 -16.75 8.87
C HIS A 454 -2.91 -17.61 9.01
N GLN A 455 -2.36 -17.72 10.22
CA GLN A 455 -1.20 -18.55 10.52
C GLN A 455 -1.46 -20.04 10.26
N ILE A 456 -2.56 -20.58 10.78
CA ILE A 456 -2.96 -21.98 10.64
C ILE A 456 -3.20 -22.32 9.16
N ILE A 457 -4.07 -21.59 8.47
CA ILE A 457 -4.41 -21.88 7.07
C ILE A 457 -3.16 -21.77 6.18
N THR A 458 -2.27 -20.80 6.45
CA THR A 458 -1.04 -20.65 5.68
C THR A 458 -0.07 -21.82 5.90
N LEU A 459 0.33 -22.12 7.15
CA LEU A 459 1.37 -23.13 7.40
C LEU A 459 0.87 -24.58 7.37
N ARG A 460 -0.41 -24.84 7.67
CA ARG A 460 -1.00 -26.19 7.66
C ARG A 460 -1.55 -26.57 6.28
N ASP A 461 -2.26 -25.65 5.61
CA ASP A 461 -3.07 -26.00 4.43
C ASP A 461 -2.46 -25.52 3.10
N TYR A 462 -1.79 -24.36 3.08
CA TYR A 462 -1.25 -23.73 1.86
C TYR A 462 0.22 -24.06 1.60
N VAL A 463 1.13 -23.76 2.52
CA VAL A 463 2.59 -23.89 2.29
C VAL A 463 3.02 -25.32 1.93
N PRO A 464 2.47 -26.41 2.53
CA PRO A 464 2.77 -27.77 2.09
C PRO A 464 2.42 -28.06 0.61
N LYS A 465 1.35 -27.45 0.08
CA LYS A 465 0.93 -27.58 -1.35
C LYS A 465 1.85 -26.79 -2.29
N VAL A 466 2.47 -25.71 -1.81
CA VAL A 466 3.44 -24.91 -2.58
C VAL A 466 4.80 -25.60 -2.66
N LEU A 467 5.31 -26.10 -1.52
CA LEU A 467 6.66 -26.68 -1.41
C LEU A 467 6.73 -28.16 -1.81
N GLY A 468 5.64 -28.91 -1.66
CA GLY A 468 5.67 -30.37 -1.56
C GLY A 468 6.08 -30.83 -0.15
N PRO A 469 5.60 -31.99 0.32
CA PRO A 469 5.77 -32.39 1.72
C PRO A 469 7.22 -32.69 2.11
N GLU A 470 8.05 -33.18 1.19
CA GLU A 470 9.46 -33.48 1.44
C GLU A 470 10.26 -32.18 1.70
N ALA A 471 10.06 -31.14 0.87
CA ALA A 471 10.71 -29.85 1.06
C ALA A 471 10.09 -29.03 2.20
N PHE A 472 8.79 -29.20 2.49
CA PHE A 472 8.18 -28.66 3.72
C PHE A 472 8.87 -29.23 4.97
N GLN A 473 9.06 -30.55 5.04
CA GLN A 473 9.76 -31.18 6.16
C GLN A 473 11.23 -30.75 6.25
N GLN A 474 11.91 -30.53 5.11
CA GLN A 474 13.31 -30.12 5.06
C GLN A 474 13.53 -28.64 5.43
N HIS A 475 12.62 -27.73 5.08
CA HIS A 475 12.83 -26.29 5.17
C HIS A 475 11.96 -25.57 6.21
N VAL A 476 10.84 -26.17 6.63
CA VAL A 476 9.94 -25.64 7.66
C VAL A 476 9.95 -26.57 8.88
N GLY A 477 9.64 -27.86 8.66
CA GLY A 477 9.60 -28.89 9.70
C GLY A 477 8.50 -28.65 10.75
N PRO A 478 8.49 -29.42 11.86
CA PRO A 478 7.63 -29.15 13.01
C PRO A 478 7.97 -27.79 13.67
N TYR A 479 7.08 -27.30 14.52
CA TYR A 479 7.33 -26.12 15.37
C TYR A 479 7.98 -26.53 16.69
N GLU A 480 9.11 -25.92 17.03
CA GLU A 480 9.93 -26.27 18.21
C GLU A 480 9.80 -25.21 19.33
N GLY A 481 9.31 -24.02 19.00
CA GLY A 481 9.15 -22.89 19.92
C GLY A 481 9.50 -21.54 19.26
N TYR A 482 9.33 -20.46 20.01
CA TYR A 482 9.79 -19.13 19.60
C TYR A 482 11.31 -19.00 19.82
N ASP A 483 12.03 -18.67 18.75
CA ASP A 483 13.46 -18.38 18.76
C ASP A 483 13.68 -16.85 18.66
N PRO A 484 14.15 -16.19 19.74
CA PRO A 484 14.45 -14.76 19.72
C PRO A 484 15.70 -14.40 18.91
N THR A 485 16.48 -15.38 18.42
CA THR A 485 17.63 -15.16 17.53
C THR A 485 17.28 -15.24 16.04
N MET A 486 16.11 -15.78 15.70
CA MET A 486 15.58 -15.79 14.34
C MET A 486 15.10 -14.38 13.94
N ASP A 487 15.49 -13.91 12.75
CA ASP A 487 14.96 -12.67 12.15
C ASP A 487 13.70 -12.97 11.30
N PRO A 488 12.48 -12.62 11.77
CA PRO A 488 11.23 -12.77 11.01
C PRO A 488 11.04 -11.72 9.91
N THR A 489 12.00 -10.83 9.65
CA THR A 489 11.86 -9.81 8.59
C THR A 489 11.77 -10.48 7.22
N VAL A 490 10.80 -10.07 6.39
CA VAL A 490 10.70 -10.58 5.01
C VAL A 490 11.97 -10.22 4.23
N SER A 491 12.58 -11.23 3.63
CA SER A 491 13.78 -11.08 2.82
C SER A 491 13.46 -10.53 1.44
N ASN A 492 14.38 -9.74 0.91
CA ASN A 492 14.23 -9.07 -0.38
C ASN A 492 14.07 -10.09 -1.53
N VAL A 493 14.75 -11.24 -1.45
CA VAL A 493 14.60 -12.32 -2.44
C VAL A 493 13.22 -12.98 -2.39
N PHE A 494 12.59 -13.08 -1.22
CA PHE A 494 11.25 -13.64 -1.09
C PHE A 494 10.20 -12.74 -1.76
N SER A 495 10.11 -11.48 -1.34
CA SER A 495 9.11 -10.51 -1.82
C SER A 495 9.31 -10.07 -3.28
N THR A 496 10.52 -10.20 -3.81
CA THR A 496 10.87 -9.71 -5.15
C THR A 496 11.06 -10.82 -6.18
N ALA A 497 11.32 -12.06 -5.76
CA ALA A 497 11.45 -13.20 -6.66
C ALA A 497 10.67 -14.43 -6.17
N ALA A 498 11.06 -15.06 -5.07
CA ALA A 498 10.62 -16.43 -4.78
C ALA A 498 9.10 -16.56 -4.61
N PHE A 499 8.46 -15.68 -3.83
CA PHE A 499 7.00 -15.75 -3.63
C PHE A 499 6.19 -15.27 -4.85
N ARG A 500 6.85 -14.59 -5.81
CA ARG A 500 6.28 -14.23 -7.12
C ARG A 500 6.22 -15.38 -8.11
N PHE A 501 6.46 -16.62 -7.68
CA PHE A 501 6.12 -17.81 -8.46
C PHE A 501 4.61 -17.85 -8.78
N GLY A 502 3.75 -17.33 -7.90
CA GLY A 502 2.30 -17.30 -8.07
C GLY A 502 1.83 -16.55 -9.33
N HIS A 503 2.62 -15.63 -9.89
CA HIS A 503 2.30 -15.02 -11.19
C HIS A 503 2.26 -16.04 -12.35
N ALA A 504 2.92 -17.19 -12.21
CA ALA A 504 2.85 -18.30 -13.14
C ALA A 504 1.67 -19.25 -12.89
N THR A 505 0.95 -19.13 -11.75
CA THR A 505 -0.24 -19.93 -11.39
C THR A 505 -1.57 -19.17 -11.54
N VAL A 506 -1.52 -17.91 -11.97
CA VAL A 506 -2.72 -17.12 -12.31
C VAL A 506 -3.37 -17.64 -13.59
N HIS A 507 -4.64 -18.00 -13.49
CA HIS A 507 -5.47 -18.38 -14.61
C HIS A 507 -5.93 -17.13 -15.42
N PRO A 508 -5.98 -17.16 -16.77
CA PRO A 508 -6.36 -15.99 -17.58
C PRO A 508 -7.86 -15.60 -17.49
N LEU A 509 -8.70 -16.48 -16.91
CA LEU A 509 -10.13 -16.21 -16.67
C LEU A 509 -10.45 -16.24 -15.17
N VAL A 510 -11.14 -15.20 -14.69
CA VAL A 510 -11.83 -15.20 -13.39
C VAL A 510 -13.21 -15.80 -13.57
N ARG A 511 -13.39 -17.04 -13.12
CA ARG A 511 -14.64 -17.81 -13.26
C ARG A 511 -15.70 -17.38 -12.24
N ARG A 512 -16.97 -17.49 -12.63
CA ARG A 512 -18.14 -17.13 -11.81
C ARG A 512 -19.24 -18.17 -12.01
N LEU A 513 -19.69 -18.80 -10.93
CA LEU A 513 -20.58 -19.96 -11.01
C LEU A 513 -21.93 -19.74 -10.31
N ASP A 514 -22.97 -20.36 -10.87
CA ASP A 514 -24.33 -20.34 -10.31
C ASP A 514 -24.45 -21.18 -9.03
N ALA A 515 -25.65 -21.22 -8.44
CA ALA A 515 -25.90 -21.97 -7.21
C ALA A 515 -25.78 -23.51 -7.35
N ARG A 516 -25.53 -24.03 -8.57
CA ARG A 516 -25.30 -25.44 -8.91
C ARG A 516 -23.85 -25.67 -9.38
N PHE A 517 -22.97 -24.69 -9.15
CA PHE A 517 -21.58 -24.67 -9.58
C PHE A 517 -21.39 -24.84 -11.11
N GLN A 518 -22.38 -24.40 -11.90
CA GLN A 518 -22.28 -24.35 -13.37
C GLN A 518 -21.93 -22.93 -13.84
N GLU A 519 -21.52 -22.77 -15.10
CA GLU A 519 -21.29 -21.44 -15.69
C GLU A 519 -22.52 -20.55 -15.51
N HIS A 520 -22.32 -19.36 -14.93
CA HIS A 520 -23.45 -18.52 -14.55
C HIS A 520 -24.05 -17.81 -15.78
N PRO A 521 -25.30 -18.09 -16.19
CA PRO A 521 -25.83 -17.67 -17.50
C PRO A 521 -25.93 -16.14 -17.67
N GLY A 522 -26.11 -15.39 -16.57
CA GLY A 522 -26.06 -13.94 -16.57
C GLY A 522 -24.70 -13.31 -16.22
N LEU A 523 -23.67 -14.11 -15.88
CA LEU A 523 -22.39 -13.66 -15.36
C LEU A 523 -21.22 -14.53 -15.88
N PRO A 524 -20.93 -14.51 -17.20
CA PRO A 524 -19.90 -15.36 -17.80
C PRO A 524 -18.51 -15.14 -17.17
N PRO A 525 -17.55 -16.07 -17.36
CA PRO A 525 -16.16 -15.89 -16.96
C PRO A 525 -15.58 -14.57 -17.49
N LEU A 526 -14.85 -13.84 -16.65
CA LEU A 526 -14.19 -12.59 -17.04
C LEU A 526 -12.78 -12.90 -17.51
N ARG A 527 -12.33 -12.30 -18.62
CA ARG A 527 -10.90 -12.20 -18.90
C ARG A 527 -10.24 -11.33 -17.82
N LEU A 528 -9.02 -11.67 -17.41
CA LEU A 528 -8.33 -10.98 -16.31
C LEU A 528 -8.13 -9.48 -16.60
N GLN A 529 -7.86 -9.12 -17.86
CA GLN A 529 -7.82 -7.72 -18.34
C GLN A 529 -9.07 -6.88 -17.96
N ASP A 530 -10.24 -7.51 -17.87
CA ASP A 530 -11.56 -6.90 -17.65
C ASP A 530 -12.02 -7.00 -16.18
N ALA A 531 -11.25 -7.73 -15.36
CA ALA A 531 -11.45 -7.86 -13.93
C ALA A 531 -10.67 -6.80 -13.12
N PHE A 532 -9.52 -6.34 -13.62
CA PHE A 532 -8.66 -5.40 -12.88
C PHE A 532 -9.41 -4.14 -12.40
N PHE A 533 -9.17 -3.76 -11.14
CA PHE A 533 -9.66 -2.53 -10.52
C PHE A 533 -11.17 -2.27 -10.67
N SER A 534 -12.00 -3.32 -10.72
CA SER A 534 -13.45 -3.22 -11.01
C SER A 534 -14.37 -3.55 -9.82
N PRO A 535 -14.31 -2.82 -8.68
CA PRO A 535 -15.08 -3.13 -7.47
C PRO A 535 -16.60 -3.05 -7.67
N TRP A 536 -17.07 -2.32 -8.71
CA TRP A 536 -18.48 -2.29 -9.08
C TRP A 536 -19.02 -3.68 -9.43
N ARG A 537 -18.18 -4.59 -9.94
CA ARG A 537 -18.56 -5.99 -10.21
C ARG A 537 -18.98 -6.69 -8.92
N LEU A 538 -18.18 -6.60 -7.85
CA LEU A 538 -18.52 -7.21 -6.56
C LEU A 538 -19.84 -6.67 -5.96
N LEU A 539 -20.23 -5.44 -6.31
CA LEU A 539 -21.43 -4.76 -5.79
C LEU A 539 -22.69 -4.92 -6.66
N LYS A 540 -22.55 -5.38 -7.91
CA LYS A 540 -23.63 -5.41 -8.92
C LYS A 540 -23.76 -6.75 -9.64
N GLU A 541 -22.66 -7.45 -9.81
CA GLU A 541 -22.54 -8.72 -10.54
C GLU A 541 -22.53 -9.92 -9.57
N GLY A 542 -23.47 -9.93 -8.61
CA GLY A 542 -23.82 -11.12 -7.82
C GLY A 542 -23.18 -11.29 -6.44
N GLY A 543 -22.41 -10.33 -5.92
CA GLY A 543 -21.83 -10.40 -4.58
C GLY A 543 -20.57 -11.27 -4.49
N LEU A 544 -20.26 -11.80 -3.30
CA LEU A 544 -19.10 -12.69 -3.10
C LEU A 544 -19.35 -14.10 -3.66
N ASP A 545 -20.57 -14.60 -3.51
CA ASP A 545 -20.93 -15.99 -3.71
C ASP A 545 -20.51 -16.57 -5.09
N PRO A 546 -20.80 -15.96 -6.26
CA PRO A 546 -20.43 -16.53 -7.56
C PRO A 546 -18.92 -16.62 -7.77
N LEU A 547 -18.15 -15.69 -7.21
CA LEU A 547 -16.69 -15.67 -7.26
C LEU A 547 -16.11 -16.77 -6.37
N LEU A 548 -16.62 -16.92 -5.15
CA LEU A 548 -16.14 -17.96 -4.22
C LEU A 548 -16.48 -19.37 -4.71
N ARG A 549 -17.65 -19.60 -5.33
CA ARG A 549 -17.92 -20.86 -6.03
C ARG A 549 -16.92 -21.11 -7.16
N GLY A 550 -16.61 -20.07 -7.94
CA GLY A 550 -15.55 -20.10 -8.96
C GLY A 550 -14.21 -20.56 -8.38
N LEU A 551 -13.73 -19.90 -7.32
CA LEU A 551 -12.45 -20.21 -6.68
C LEU A 551 -12.38 -21.61 -6.06
N LEU A 552 -13.49 -22.18 -5.58
CA LEU A 552 -13.55 -23.51 -4.96
C LEU A 552 -13.63 -24.66 -5.97
N ALA A 553 -14.45 -24.51 -7.03
CA ALA A 553 -14.71 -25.59 -7.99
C ALA A 553 -13.91 -25.52 -9.28
N SER A 554 -13.19 -24.40 -9.54
CA SER A 554 -12.35 -24.26 -10.73
C SER A 554 -10.88 -24.60 -10.41
N PRO A 555 -10.17 -25.26 -11.33
CA PRO A 555 -8.72 -25.47 -11.19
C PRO A 555 -7.95 -24.15 -11.34
N ALA A 556 -6.79 -24.09 -10.69
CA ALA A 556 -5.79 -23.05 -10.93
C ALA A 556 -5.11 -23.23 -12.31
N LYS A 557 -4.20 -22.32 -12.69
CA LYS A 557 -3.22 -22.60 -13.76
C LYS A 557 -2.04 -23.38 -13.19
N LEU A 558 -1.64 -24.46 -13.89
CA LEU A 558 -0.41 -25.19 -13.59
C LEU A 558 0.83 -24.42 -14.12
N PRO A 559 1.91 -24.25 -13.34
CA PRO A 559 3.11 -23.53 -13.77
C PRO A 559 4.09 -24.46 -14.51
N VAL A 560 3.71 -24.95 -15.70
CA VAL A 560 4.59 -25.79 -16.53
C VAL A 560 5.60 -24.98 -17.34
N GLN A 561 6.76 -25.58 -17.63
CA GLN A 561 7.95 -24.92 -18.18
C GLN A 561 7.77 -24.29 -19.56
N GLU A 562 6.95 -24.89 -20.41
CA GLU A 562 6.59 -24.37 -21.73
C GLU A 562 5.64 -23.16 -21.66
N GLN A 563 4.96 -22.97 -20.53
CA GLN A 563 3.79 -22.10 -20.38
C GLN A 563 3.89 -21.17 -19.17
N LEU A 564 5.07 -20.57 -18.94
CA LEU A 564 5.37 -19.85 -17.70
C LEU A 564 4.33 -18.77 -17.36
N MET A 565 4.01 -17.83 -18.26
CA MET A 565 2.95 -16.83 -18.04
C MET A 565 2.07 -16.59 -19.28
N ASN A 566 0.79 -16.36 -19.02
CA ASN A 566 -0.23 -16.09 -20.04
C ASN A 566 -0.24 -14.62 -20.50
N GLU A 567 -0.82 -14.38 -21.68
CA GLU A 567 -0.86 -13.06 -22.32
C GLU A 567 -1.67 -12.00 -21.56
N GLU A 568 -2.62 -12.35 -20.68
CA GLU A 568 -3.32 -11.35 -19.86
C GLU A 568 -2.37 -10.62 -18.91
N LEU A 569 -1.26 -11.26 -18.50
CA LEU A 569 -0.25 -10.68 -17.61
C LEU A 569 1.00 -10.17 -18.33
N THR A 570 1.36 -10.72 -19.48
CA THR A 570 2.57 -10.32 -20.24
C THR A 570 2.29 -9.41 -21.44
N GLU A 571 1.03 -9.30 -21.88
CA GLU A 571 0.62 -8.51 -23.05
C GLU A 571 -0.60 -7.62 -22.78
N ARG A 572 -1.39 -7.86 -21.71
CA ARG A 572 -2.63 -7.08 -21.41
C ARG A 572 -2.76 -6.57 -19.97
N LEU A 573 -1.65 -6.48 -19.22
CA LEU A 573 -1.70 -6.05 -17.82
C LEU A 573 -2.28 -4.63 -17.70
N PHE A 574 -3.38 -4.50 -16.95
CA PHE A 574 -4.10 -3.25 -16.68
C PHE A 574 -4.62 -2.48 -17.92
N VAL A 575 -4.85 -3.14 -19.08
CA VAL A 575 -5.30 -2.46 -20.31
C VAL A 575 -6.65 -1.74 -20.15
N LEU A 576 -7.69 -2.42 -19.63
CA LEU A 576 -8.99 -1.83 -19.23
C LEU A 576 -9.61 -0.82 -20.23
N GLY A 577 -9.49 -1.09 -21.54
CA GLY A 577 -10.03 -0.24 -22.61
C GLY A 577 -9.25 1.05 -22.88
N SER A 578 -8.05 1.19 -22.32
CA SER A 578 -7.09 2.27 -22.63
C SER A 578 -6.07 1.85 -23.70
N SER A 579 -5.35 2.81 -24.28
CA SER A 579 -4.28 2.52 -25.25
C SER A 579 -2.92 2.34 -24.56
N GLY A 580 -2.18 1.32 -24.99
CA GLY A 580 -0.94 0.85 -24.36
C GLY A 580 -1.19 -0.35 -23.46
N SER A 581 -0.10 -0.99 -23.00
CA SER A 581 -0.14 -2.17 -22.14
C SER A 581 1.13 -2.26 -21.28
N LEU A 582 1.13 -3.17 -20.31
CA LEU A 582 2.28 -3.51 -19.47
C LEU A 582 2.54 -5.02 -19.49
N ASP A 583 3.73 -5.39 -19.04
CA ASP A 583 4.22 -6.77 -18.98
C ASP A 583 4.72 -7.07 -17.57
N LEU A 584 3.98 -7.90 -16.83
CA LEU A 584 4.29 -8.26 -15.45
C LEU A 584 5.60 -9.07 -15.33
N ALA A 585 5.94 -9.88 -16.34
CA ALA A 585 7.18 -10.65 -16.36
C ALA A 585 8.39 -9.73 -16.56
N SER A 586 8.31 -8.77 -17.50
CA SER A 586 9.31 -7.71 -17.66
C SER A 586 9.46 -6.89 -16.37
N ILE A 587 8.34 -6.52 -15.73
CA ILE A 587 8.35 -5.77 -14.46
C ILE A 587 9.01 -6.58 -13.33
N ASN A 588 8.80 -7.90 -13.24
CA ASN A 588 9.45 -8.73 -12.22
C ASN A 588 10.96 -8.84 -12.43
N LEU A 589 11.42 -9.07 -13.67
CA LEU A 589 12.83 -9.10 -14.03
C LEU A 589 13.51 -7.75 -13.74
N GLN A 590 12.92 -6.65 -14.20
CA GLN A 590 13.43 -5.28 -13.95
C GLN A 590 13.44 -4.93 -12.45
N ARG A 591 12.45 -5.43 -11.68
CA ARG A 591 12.39 -5.24 -10.21
C ARG A 591 13.48 -6.03 -9.49
N GLY A 592 13.82 -7.24 -9.94
CA GLY A 592 14.96 -8.00 -9.42
C GLY A 592 16.28 -7.24 -9.60
N ARG A 593 16.47 -6.59 -10.76
CA ARG A 593 17.63 -5.74 -11.07
C ARG A 593 17.64 -4.43 -10.25
N ASP A 594 16.50 -3.75 -10.10
CA ASP A 594 16.31 -2.57 -9.25
C ASP A 594 16.61 -2.84 -7.76
N HIS A 595 16.22 -4.02 -7.28
CA HIS A 595 16.49 -4.49 -5.92
C HIS A 595 17.92 -5.04 -5.74
N GLY A 596 18.75 -5.07 -6.78
CA GLY A 596 20.11 -5.58 -6.70
C GLY A 596 20.16 -7.04 -6.27
N LEU A 597 19.28 -7.89 -6.80
CA LEU A 597 19.32 -9.33 -6.49
C LEU A 597 20.53 -9.98 -7.20
N PRO A 598 21.33 -10.80 -6.49
CA PRO A 598 22.27 -11.73 -7.11
C PRO A 598 21.59 -12.65 -8.13
N GLY A 599 22.37 -13.10 -9.12
CA GLY A 599 21.90 -14.04 -10.14
C GLY A 599 21.59 -15.42 -9.61
N TYR A 600 20.89 -16.22 -10.42
CA TYR A 600 20.35 -17.54 -10.13
C TYR A 600 21.31 -18.46 -9.35
N ASN A 601 22.56 -18.61 -9.83
CA ASN A 601 23.56 -19.50 -9.22
C ASN A 601 23.92 -19.16 -7.78
N ALA A 602 24.02 -17.87 -7.41
CA ALA A 602 24.33 -17.46 -6.04
C ALA A 602 23.22 -17.91 -5.06
N TRP A 603 21.97 -17.93 -5.53
CA TRP A 603 20.84 -18.45 -4.76
C TRP A 603 20.75 -19.99 -4.78
N ARG A 604 21.20 -20.66 -5.85
CA ARG A 604 21.42 -22.11 -5.85
C ARG A 604 22.40 -22.51 -4.74
N GLU A 605 23.56 -21.87 -4.70
CA GLU A 605 24.61 -22.13 -3.70
C GLU A 605 24.13 -21.85 -2.26
N PHE A 606 23.41 -20.75 -2.03
CA PHE A 606 22.76 -20.45 -0.75
C PHE A 606 21.79 -21.57 -0.29
N CYS A 607 21.15 -22.25 -1.23
CA CYS A 607 20.25 -23.38 -0.99
C CYS A 607 20.94 -24.75 -0.99
N GLY A 608 22.27 -24.82 -1.15
CA GLY A 608 23.02 -26.09 -1.24
C GLY A 608 22.87 -26.82 -2.57
N LEU A 609 22.29 -26.16 -3.58
CA LEU A 609 22.17 -26.67 -4.94
C LEU A 609 23.46 -26.36 -5.73
N GLY A 610 23.92 -27.31 -6.55
CA GLY A 610 25.14 -27.13 -7.35
C GLY A 610 25.06 -25.93 -8.29
N ARG A 611 26.17 -25.17 -8.36
CA ARG A 611 26.40 -24.09 -9.33
C ARG A 611 26.45 -24.65 -10.75
N LEU A 612 25.94 -23.90 -11.73
CA LEU A 612 25.87 -24.30 -13.13
C LEU A 612 26.82 -23.44 -13.98
N HIS A 613 27.76 -24.04 -14.68
CA HIS A 613 28.74 -23.34 -15.51
C HIS A 613 28.38 -23.39 -17.00
N THR A 614 27.93 -24.54 -17.51
CA THR A 614 27.66 -24.74 -18.94
C THR A 614 26.17 -24.78 -19.30
N ARG A 615 25.90 -24.58 -20.61
CA ARG A 615 24.58 -24.84 -21.22
C ARG A 615 24.14 -26.31 -21.04
N ALA A 616 25.06 -27.26 -20.91
CA ALA A 616 24.72 -28.66 -20.66
C ALA A 616 24.20 -28.86 -19.23
N GLU A 617 24.89 -28.32 -18.23
CA GLU A 617 24.44 -28.35 -16.83
C GLU A 617 23.09 -27.66 -16.64
N LEU A 618 22.85 -26.51 -17.27
CA LEU A 618 21.53 -25.86 -17.22
C LEU A 618 20.45 -26.75 -17.84
N ARG A 619 20.70 -27.41 -18.98
CA ARG A 619 19.75 -28.35 -19.58
C ARG A 619 19.41 -29.52 -18.65
N SER A 620 20.39 -30.03 -17.90
CA SER A 620 20.18 -31.08 -16.90
C SER A 620 19.40 -30.57 -15.67
N ALA A 621 19.75 -29.39 -15.13
CA ALA A 621 19.11 -28.82 -13.94
C ALA A 621 17.67 -28.34 -14.19
N VAL A 622 17.39 -27.82 -15.39
CA VAL A 622 16.05 -27.43 -15.86
C VAL A 622 15.28 -28.66 -16.38
N ALA A 623 15.95 -29.78 -16.68
CA ALA A 623 15.40 -30.96 -17.35
C ALA A 623 14.76 -30.70 -18.74
N ASN A 624 15.01 -29.53 -19.34
CA ASN A 624 14.34 -29.06 -20.56
C ASN A 624 15.35 -28.47 -21.56
N ALA A 625 15.61 -29.20 -22.65
CA ALA A 625 16.65 -28.86 -23.61
C ALA A 625 16.37 -27.54 -24.37
N THR A 626 15.09 -27.25 -24.62
CA THR A 626 14.61 -26.10 -25.40
C THR A 626 14.51 -24.84 -24.55
N LEU A 627 13.97 -24.94 -23.33
CA LEU A 627 13.90 -23.82 -22.39
C LEU A 627 15.31 -23.35 -21.99
N ALA A 628 16.17 -24.26 -21.55
CA ALA A 628 17.56 -23.94 -21.20
C ALA A 628 18.39 -23.47 -22.41
N GLY A 629 18.01 -23.86 -23.64
CA GLY A 629 18.54 -23.28 -24.87
C GLY A 629 18.23 -21.78 -24.95
N ARG A 630 16.94 -21.42 -25.06
CA ARG A 630 16.47 -20.03 -25.18
C ARG A 630 16.99 -19.11 -24.07
N ILE A 631 17.07 -19.62 -22.83
CA ILE A 631 17.65 -18.86 -21.70
C ILE A 631 19.15 -18.58 -21.94
N MET A 632 19.94 -19.58 -22.35
CA MET A 632 21.37 -19.41 -22.59
C MET A 632 21.71 -18.64 -23.88
N ASP A 633 20.78 -18.58 -24.84
CA ASP A 633 20.91 -17.74 -26.04
C ASP A 633 20.73 -16.24 -25.71
N LEU A 634 20.00 -15.90 -24.64
CA LEU A 634 19.79 -14.52 -24.18
C LEU A 634 20.75 -14.08 -23.07
N TYR A 635 21.08 -14.94 -22.10
CA TYR A 635 21.89 -14.59 -20.92
C TYR A 635 23.38 -14.90 -21.05
N GLY A 636 23.78 -15.75 -22.01
CA GLY A 636 25.17 -16.16 -22.28
C GLY A 636 25.80 -17.10 -21.23
N HIS A 637 25.59 -16.84 -19.94
CA HIS A 637 26.15 -17.61 -18.81
C HIS A 637 25.11 -17.80 -17.69
N PRO A 638 25.08 -18.95 -16.96
CA PRO A 638 24.01 -19.21 -15.98
C PRO A 638 24.02 -18.27 -14.77
N ASP A 639 25.19 -17.70 -14.41
CA ASP A 639 25.31 -16.68 -13.36
C ASP A 639 24.50 -15.40 -13.68
N ASN A 640 24.26 -15.10 -14.95
CA ASN A 640 23.59 -13.88 -15.36
C ASN A 640 22.07 -13.94 -15.19
N ILE A 641 21.50 -15.16 -15.16
CA ILE A 641 20.05 -15.41 -15.12
C ILE A 641 19.44 -14.72 -13.91
N ASP A 642 18.41 -13.89 -14.14
CA ASP A 642 17.66 -13.25 -13.07
C ASP A 642 16.93 -14.31 -12.22
N VAL A 643 17.12 -14.29 -10.89
CA VAL A 643 16.70 -15.38 -9.99
C VAL A 643 15.22 -15.75 -10.08
N TRP A 644 14.33 -14.81 -10.40
CA TRP A 644 12.90 -15.10 -10.61
C TRP A 644 12.65 -16.01 -11.81
N LEU A 645 13.33 -15.80 -12.94
CA LEU A 645 13.27 -16.72 -14.07
C LEU A 645 13.98 -18.05 -13.76
N GLY A 646 15.11 -18.00 -13.06
CA GLY A 646 15.87 -19.19 -12.68
C GLY A 646 15.03 -20.21 -11.88
N GLY A 647 14.32 -19.75 -10.85
CA GLY A 647 13.45 -20.62 -10.05
C GLY A 647 12.11 -20.98 -10.71
N LEU A 648 11.60 -20.18 -11.66
CA LEU A 648 10.45 -20.56 -12.50
C LEU A 648 10.81 -21.60 -13.57
N ALA A 649 12.08 -21.68 -13.98
CA ALA A 649 12.54 -22.64 -14.98
C ALA A 649 12.79 -24.05 -14.41
N GLU A 650 12.99 -24.19 -13.11
CA GLU A 650 13.21 -25.51 -12.49
C GLU A 650 11.97 -26.42 -12.60
N PRO A 651 12.15 -27.75 -12.73
CA PRO A 651 11.04 -28.69 -12.68
C PRO A 651 10.38 -28.68 -11.29
N LEU A 652 9.05 -28.80 -11.25
CA LEU A 652 8.28 -28.81 -10.00
C LEU A 652 8.63 -30.04 -9.15
N LEU A 653 8.72 -29.85 -7.83
CA LEU A 653 8.85 -30.96 -6.89
C LEU A 653 7.55 -31.80 -6.84
N PRO A 654 7.62 -33.09 -6.45
CA PRO A 654 6.44 -33.94 -6.33
C PRO A 654 5.38 -33.33 -5.39
N ARG A 655 4.14 -33.18 -5.89
CA ARG A 655 3.02 -32.57 -5.15
C ARG A 655 3.29 -31.11 -4.70
N ALA A 656 4.18 -30.41 -5.39
CA ALA A 656 4.51 -29.01 -5.16
C ALA A 656 4.02 -28.11 -6.31
N ARG A 657 4.13 -26.79 -6.14
CA ARG A 657 3.99 -25.79 -7.21
C ARG A 657 5.24 -24.92 -7.37
N THR A 658 6.37 -25.41 -6.89
CA THR A 658 7.69 -24.79 -6.99
C THR A 658 8.79 -25.83 -7.27
N GLY A 659 9.88 -25.38 -7.90
CA GLY A 659 11.12 -26.15 -8.02
C GLY A 659 12.03 -26.00 -6.78
N PRO A 660 13.14 -26.78 -6.69
CA PRO A 660 14.02 -26.85 -5.52
C PRO A 660 14.46 -25.51 -4.92
N LEU A 661 14.81 -24.52 -5.76
CA LEU A 661 15.30 -23.22 -5.32
C LEU A 661 14.19 -22.40 -4.64
N PHE A 662 13.01 -22.33 -5.27
CA PHE A 662 11.88 -21.62 -4.67
C PHE A 662 11.32 -22.36 -3.45
N ALA A 663 11.34 -23.70 -3.44
CA ALA A 663 10.97 -24.47 -2.27
C ALA A 663 11.90 -24.17 -1.08
N CYS A 664 13.21 -24.06 -1.30
CA CYS A 664 14.18 -23.61 -0.30
C CYS A 664 13.92 -22.17 0.17
N LEU A 665 13.78 -21.21 -0.75
CA LEU A 665 13.67 -19.79 -0.39
C LEU A 665 12.33 -19.46 0.31
N ILE A 666 11.23 -20.03 -0.16
CA ILE A 666 9.91 -19.87 0.47
C ILE A 666 9.86 -20.62 1.80
N GLY A 667 10.35 -21.87 1.85
CA GLY A 667 10.39 -22.67 3.08
C GLY A 667 11.19 -21.99 4.20
N ARG A 668 12.41 -21.52 3.91
CA ARG A 668 13.24 -20.76 4.87
C ARG A 668 12.54 -19.48 5.36
N GLN A 669 11.83 -18.75 4.48
CA GLN A 669 11.10 -17.55 4.91
C GLN A 669 9.93 -17.94 5.82
N MET A 670 9.10 -18.92 5.42
CA MET A 670 7.94 -19.36 6.20
C MET A 670 8.35 -19.91 7.57
N LYS A 671 9.51 -20.59 7.67
CA LYS A 671 10.12 -20.96 8.96
C LYS A 671 10.48 -19.73 9.79
N ALA A 672 11.16 -18.73 9.19
CA ALA A 672 11.53 -17.51 9.89
C ALA A 672 10.31 -16.67 10.38
N LEU A 673 9.23 -16.61 9.58
CA LEU A 673 7.98 -15.94 9.96
C LEU A 673 7.25 -16.65 11.11
N ARG A 674 7.49 -17.94 11.30
CA ARG A 674 6.87 -18.79 12.34
C ARG A 674 7.71 -18.81 13.62
N ASP A 675 8.99 -19.13 13.47
CA ASP A 675 9.90 -19.39 14.59
C ASP A 675 10.40 -18.07 15.21
N GLY A 676 10.52 -16.99 14.42
CA GLY A 676 10.86 -15.64 14.89
C GLY A 676 9.67 -14.81 15.40
N ASP A 677 8.47 -15.40 15.53
CA ASP A 677 7.26 -14.71 15.96
C ASP A 677 6.86 -15.07 17.41
N ARG A 678 7.10 -14.14 18.35
CA ARG A 678 6.74 -14.28 19.78
C ARG A 678 5.23 -14.44 20.01
N PHE A 679 4.42 -14.06 19.02
CA PHE A 679 2.97 -14.14 19.06
C PHE A 679 2.40 -15.25 18.15
N TRP A 680 3.24 -16.19 17.67
CA TRP A 680 2.79 -17.36 16.91
C TRP A 680 1.74 -18.14 17.72
N TRP A 681 0.69 -18.66 17.08
CA TRP A 681 -0.47 -19.22 17.79
C TRP A 681 -0.14 -20.45 18.67
N GLU A 682 0.95 -21.17 18.37
CA GLU A 682 1.44 -22.30 19.19
C GLU A 682 2.40 -21.87 20.32
N SER A 683 2.86 -20.61 20.35
CA SER A 683 3.74 -20.12 21.41
C SER A 683 3.07 -20.15 22.78
N ARG A 684 3.83 -20.60 23.79
CA ARG A 684 3.37 -20.71 25.18
C ARG A 684 2.92 -19.34 25.69
N GLY A 685 1.71 -19.27 26.24
CA GLY A 685 1.13 -18.04 26.77
C GLY A 685 0.42 -17.15 25.73
N VAL A 686 0.49 -17.47 24.43
CA VAL A 686 -0.30 -16.72 23.41
C VAL A 686 -1.78 -17.12 23.49
N PHE A 687 -2.08 -18.41 23.52
CA PHE A 687 -3.42 -18.98 23.72
C PHE A 687 -3.38 -20.10 24.76
N THR A 688 -4.50 -20.36 25.44
CA THR A 688 -4.63 -21.50 26.37
C THR A 688 -4.61 -22.84 25.63
N ASP A 689 -4.34 -23.93 26.34
CA ASP A 689 -4.29 -25.28 25.78
C ASP A 689 -5.66 -25.78 25.28
N GLU A 690 -6.75 -25.14 25.70
CA GLU A 690 -8.10 -25.34 25.17
C GLU A 690 -8.31 -24.52 23.89
N GLN A 691 -7.98 -23.24 23.91
CA GLN A 691 -8.04 -22.35 22.74
C GLN A 691 -7.20 -22.90 21.57
N ARG A 692 -5.98 -23.40 21.82
CA ARG A 692 -5.15 -24.02 20.77
C ARG A 692 -5.77 -25.29 20.20
N ARG A 693 -6.46 -26.11 21.00
CA ARG A 693 -7.14 -27.33 20.52
C ARG A 693 -8.36 -27.00 19.65
N GLU A 694 -9.09 -25.94 19.94
CA GLU A 694 -10.22 -25.51 19.10
C GLU A 694 -9.75 -24.76 17.84
N LEU A 695 -8.72 -23.89 17.93
CA LEU A 695 -8.11 -23.24 16.76
C LEU A 695 -7.59 -24.27 15.74
N ALA A 696 -6.90 -25.32 16.20
CA ALA A 696 -6.32 -26.36 15.35
C ALA A 696 -7.36 -27.10 14.46
N ARG A 697 -8.65 -27.05 14.81
CA ARG A 697 -9.75 -27.66 14.05
C ARG A 697 -10.32 -26.77 12.94
N HIS A 698 -10.04 -25.47 12.95
CA HIS A 698 -10.62 -24.53 12.00
C HIS A 698 -10.10 -24.77 10.57
N SER A 699 -10.94 -24.58 9.57
CA SER A 699 -10.57 -24.57 8.13
C SER A 699 -10.96 -23.26 7.45
N LEU A 700 -10.40 -22.99 6.27
CA LEU A 700 -10.84 -21.89 5.41
C LEU A 700 -12.29 -22.12 4.93
N SER A 701 -12.67 -23.37 4.67
CA SER A 701 -14.04 -23.78 4.32
C SER A 701 -15.06 -23.36 5.37
N ARG A 702 -14.72 -23.42 6.67
CA ARG A 702 -15.57 -22.93 7.77
C ARG A 702 -15.78 -21.42 7.70
N VAL A 703 -14.70 -20.66 7.48
CA VAL A 703 -14.77 -19.18 7.31
C VAL A 703 -15.68 -18.82 6.14
N ILE A 704 -15.63 -19.58 5.04
CA ILE A 704 -16.53 -19.42 3.89
C ILE A 704 -17.98 -19.69 4.30
N CYS A 705 -18.29 -20.81 4.96
CA CYS A 705 -19.63 -21.12 5.45
C CYS A 705 -20.21 -20.04 6.38
N ASP A 706 -19.42 -19.55 7.34
CA ASP A 706 -19.88 -18.56 8.33
C ASP A 706 -20.17 -17.16 7.75
N ASN A 707 -19.59 -16.82 6.59
CA ASN A 707 -19.54 -15.46 6.08
C ASN A 707 -20.11 -15.27 4.66
N THR A 708 -20.74 -16.29 4.07
CA THR A 708 -21.27 -16.29 2.69
C THR A 708 -22.69 -16.88 2.61
N GLY A 709 -23.25 -16.98 1.40
CA GLY A 709 -24.50 -17.70 1.13
C GLY A 709 -24.32 -19.13 0.57
N LEU A 710 -23.10 -19.67 0.58
CA LEU A 710 -22.84 -21.04 0.09
C LEU A 710 -23.43 -22.08 1.07
N PRO A 711 -24.29 -23.02 0.61
CA PRO A 711 -24.84 -24.07 1.47
C PRO A 711 -23.88 -25.25 1.68
N SER A 712 -22.86 -25.37 0.82
CA SER A 712 -21.86 -26.44 0.83
C SER A 712 -20.52 -25.97 0.27
N VAL A 713 -19.44 -26.61 0.73
CA VAL A 713 -18.04 -26.31 0.43
C VAL A 713 -17.22 -27.61 0.45
N PRO A 714 -16.05 -27.69 -0.22
CA PRO A 714 -15.16 -28.83 -0.05
C PRO A 714 -14.46 -28.77 1.32
N ALA A 715 -14.07 -29.93 1.85
CA ALA A 715 -13.39 -30.04 3.14
C ALA A 715 -12.02 -29.31 3.16
N ASP A 716 -11.26 -29.41 2.06
CA ASP A 716 -10.03 -28.63 1.81
C ASP A 716 -10.29 -27.63 0.69
N ALA A 717 -10.46 -26.36 1.04
CA ALA A 717 -10.77 -25.28 0.11
C ALA A 717 -9.74 -25.10 -1.03
N PHE A 718 -8.52 -25.63 -0.87
CA PHE A 718 -7.45 -25.52 -1.86
C PHE A 718 -7.36 -26.70 -2.83
N GLN A 719 -8.15 -27.77 -2.65
CA GLN A 719 -8.18 -28.89 -3.60
C GLN A 719 -9.27 -28.68 -4.66
N VAL A 720 -8.97 -28.98 -5.92
CA VAL A 720 -9.98 -28.92 -6.99
C VAL A 720 -11.03 -29.98 -6.74
N SER A 721 -12.28 -29.55 -6.61
CA SER A 721 -13.37 -30.36 -6.04
C SER A 721 -14.56 -30.39 -6.99
N ARG A 722 -15.14 -31.57 -7.23
CA ARG A 722 -16.27 -31.77 -8.13
C ARG A 722 -17.58 -31.63 -7.39
N PHE A 723 -18.40 -30.66 -7.77
CA PHE A 723 -19.74 -30.50 -7.22
C PHE A 723 -20.73 -31.49 -7.90
N PRO A 724 -21.58 -32.22 -7.14
CA PRO A 724 -21.74 -32.19 -5.68
C PRO A 724 -20.91 -33.24 -4.91
N GLN A 725 -20.14 -34.11 -5.58
CA GLN A 725 -19.52 -35.29 -4.95
C GLN A 725 -18.54 -34.94 -3.82
N ASP A 726 -17.69 -33.94 -4.05
CA ASP A 726 -16.59 -33.57 -3.15
C ASP A 726 -16.96 -32.38 -2.23
N PHE A 727 -18.26 -32.08 -2.10
CA PHE A 727 -18.79 -30.92 -1.38
C PHE A 727 -19.66 -31.35 -0.18
N GLU A 728 -19.26 -30.92 1.01
CA GLU A 728 -20.01 -31.18 2.24
C GLU A 728 -20.96 -30.01 2.58
N PRO A 729 -22.16 -30.29 3.15
CA PRO A 729 -23.02 -29.25 3.70
C PRO A 729 -22.30 -28.41 4.78
N CYS A 730 -22.53 -27.10 4.78
CA CYS A 730 -21.95 -26.17 5.75
C CYS A 730 -22.36 -26.43 7.21
N GLU A 731 -23.32 -27.33 7.47
CA GLU A 731 -23.67 -27.80 8.82
C GLU A 731 -22.70 -28.86 9.35
N ASN A 732 -22.02 -29.60 8.46
CA ASN A 732 -21.06 -30.65 8.82
C ASN A 732 -19.64 -30.09 9.07
N ILE A 733 -19.28 -28.98 8.42
CA ILE A 733 -17.94 -28.37 8.55
C ILE A 733 -17.76 -27.80 9.98
N PRO A 734 -16.81 -28.31 10.81
CA PRO A 734 -16.72 -27.96 12.23
C PRO A 734 -16.50 -26.46 12.50
N GLY A 735 -17.33 -25.88 13.36
CA GLY A 735 -17.23 -24.50 13.84
C GLY A 735 -16.27 -24.32 15.00
N LEU A 736 -15.75 -23.10 15.16
CA LEU A 736 -14.93 -22.73 16.31
C LEU A 736 -15.80 -22.62 17.58
N ASN A 737 -15.55 -23.48 18.57
CA ASN A 737 -16.19 -23.34 19.87
C ASN A 737 -15.60 -22.14 20.63
N LEU A 738 -16.36 -21.05 20.74
CA LEU A 738 -15.92 -19.84 21.43
C LEU A 738 -16.01 -19.91 22.96
N ASP A 739 -16.68 -20.90 23.57
CA ASP A 739 -16.79 -20.99 25.03
C ASP A 739 -15.42 -21.08 25.75
N VAL A 740 -14.37 -21.55 25.07
CA VAL A 740 -12.99 -21.57 25.62
C VAL A 740 -12.30 -20.19 25.65
N TRP A 741 -13.01 -19.13 25.24
CA TRP A 741 -12.66 -17.71 25.51
C TRP A 741 -13.50 -17.09 26.62
N ARG A 742 -14.38 -17.83 27.30
CA ARG A 742 -15.24 -17.32 28.37
C ARG A 742 -14.42 -17.05 29.64
N GLU A 743 -14.35 -15.79 30.05
CA GLU A 743 -13.73 -15.38 31.31
C GLU A 743 -14.77 -15.37 32.44
N ALA A 744 -14.50 -16.10 33.53
CA ALA A 744 -15.34 -16.06 34.72
C ALA A 744 -15.11 -14.78 35.53
N LEU A 745 -16.18 -14.03 35.81
CA LEU A 745 -16.14 -12.90 36.75
C LEU A 745 -15.79 -13.41 38.17
N PRO A 746 -14.73 -12.90 38.82
CA PRO A 746 -14.33 -13.39 40.14
C PRO A 746 -15.37 -13.12 41.23
N GLN A 747 -15.82 -14.18 41.91
CA GLN A 747 -16.51 -14.04 43.19
C GLN A 747 -15.47 -13.81 44.29
N GLY A 748 -15.67 -12.77 45.12
CA GLY A 748 -14.86 -12.48 46.32
C GLY A 748 -13.73 -11.45 46.15
N ASP A 749 -12.94 -11.53 45.08
CA ASP A 749 -11.82 -10.60 44.85
C ASP A 749 -12.25 -9.32 44.12
N ALA A 750 -12.76 -8.34 44.88
CA ALA A 750 -13.21 -7.06 44.33
C ALA A 750 -12.05 -6.13 43.89
N CYS A 751 -11.44 -6.46 42.74
CA CYS A 751 -10.94 -5.42 41.84
C CYS A 751 -12.14 -4.53 41.46
N GLY A 752 -12.29 -3.36 42.08
CA GLY A 752 -13.36 -2.43 41.77
C GLY A 752 -13.19 -1.84 40.37
N LEU A 753 -13.64 -2.59 39.36
CA LEU A 753 -13.58 -2.22 37.95
C LEU A 753 -14.39 -0.92 37.73
N PRO A 754 -13.78 0.17 37.24
CA PRO A 754 -14.53 1.37 36.89
C PRO A 754 -15.36 1.09 35.63
N ASP A 755 -16.60 1.61 35.59
CA ASP A 755 -17.58 1.31 34.52
C ASP A 755 -17.06 1.65 33.10
N SER A 756 -16.18 2.63 33.00
CA SER A 756 -15.38 2.92 31.80
C SER A 756 -14.17 3.79 32.13
N LEU A 757 -13.22 3.87 31.19
CA LEU A 757 -12.17 4.90 31.17
C LEU A 757 -12.42 5.82 29.96
N ASP A 758 -12.68 7.11 30.21
CA ASP A 758 -13.05 8.03 29.14
C ASP A 758 -11.89 8.24 28.16
N ASN A 759 -12.05 7.78 26.91
CA ASN A 759 -11.02 7.75 25.85
C ASN A 759 -9.83 6.81 26.13
N GLY A 760 -10.02 5.82 26.99
CA GLY A 760 -9.08 4.74 27.23
C GLY A 760 -9.79 3.43 27.52
N ASP A 761 -9.03 2.45 27.98
CA ASP A 761 -9.46 1.08 28.14
C ASP A 761 -8.81 0.49 29.40
N VAL A 762 -9.56 -0.38 30.10
CA VAL A 762 -9.13 -1.01 31.35
C VAL A 762 -9.18 -2.52 31.16
N VAL A 763 -8.06 -3.20 31.43
CA VAL A 763 -7.96 -4.65 31.32
C VAL A 763 -7.45 -5.23 32.62
N LEU A 764 -8.17 -6.22 33.14
CA LEU A 764 -7.75 -6.99 34.31
C LEU A 764 -6.73 -8.05 33.87
N CYS A 765 -5.50 -7.93 34.36
CA CYS A 765 -4.44 -8.91 34.16
C CYS A 765 -4.15 -9.65 35.47
N GLY A 766 -3.62 -10.86 35.37
CA GLY A 766 -3.19 -11.63 36.54
C GLY A 766 -2.25 -12.78 36.16
N GLU A 767 -1.11 -12.83 36.84
CA GLU A 767 -0.21 -13.97 36.88
C GLU A 767 0.04 -14.31 38.36
N ALA A 768 0.24 -15.60 38.67
CA ALA A 768 0.70 -16.12 39.97
C ALA A 768 0.16 -15.39 41.23
N GLY A 769 -1.17 -15.30 41.37
CA GLY A 769 -1.83 -14.79 42.58
C GLY A 769 -1.85 -13.26 42.75
N ARG A 770 -1.33 -12.47 41.80
CA ARG A 770 -1.39 -11.00 41.85
C ARG A 770 -2.16 -10.43 40.64
N ARG A 771 -3.39 -9.96 40.89
CA ARG A 771 -4.20 -9.24 39.89
C ARG A 771 -3.83 -7.76 39.81
N VAL A 772 -3.84 -7.23 38.59
CA VAL A 772 -3.45 -5.85 38.25
C VAL A 772 -4.43 -5.31 37.21
N LEU A 773 -5.06 -4.16 37.49
CA LEU A 773 -5.76 -3.37 36.49
C LEU A 773 -4.72 -2.60 35.67
N VAL A 774 -4.69 -2.85 34.36
CA VAL A 774 -3.87 -2.12 33.40
C VAL A 774 -4.75 -1.11 32.67
N PHE A 775 -4.30 0.14 32.65
CA PHE A 775 -5.00 1.28 32.05
C PHE A 775 -4.23 1.75 30.83
N SER A 776 -4.85 1.68 29.66
CA SER A 776 -4.30 2.21 28.41
C SER A 776 -5.16 3.36 27.88
N CYS A 777 -4.55 4.28 27.13
CA CYS A 777 -5.29 5.30 26.40
C CYS A 777 -5.36 4.99 24.90
N ARG A 778 -6.44 5.44 24.27
CA ARG A 778 -6.61 5.33 22.82
C ARG A 778 -5.64 6.26 22.11
N HIS A 779 -5.32 5.96 20.85
CA HIS A 779 -4.37 6.74 20.07
C HIS A 779 -4.84 8.20 19.90
N GLY A 780 -3.94 9.15 20.21
CA GLY A 780 -4.26 10.59 20.36
C GLY A 780 -4.51 11.04 21.81
N PHE A 781 -4.40 10.12 22.79
CA PHE A 781 -4.54 10.44 24.22
C PHE A 781 -3.35 9.91 25.03
N LYS A 782 -2.96 10.64 26.08
CA LYS A 782 -1.89 10.29 27.02
C LYS A 782 -2.47 10.05 28.40
N LEU A 783 -2.04 8.96 29.03
CA LEU A 783 -2.45 8.60 30.38
C LEU A 783 -1.89 9.59 31.40
N GLN A 784 -2.75 10.13 32.25
CA GLN A 784 -2.40 10.93 33.42
C GLN A 784 -2.81 10.17 34.68
N GLY A 785 -1.86 9.46 35.26
CA GLY A 785 -2.01 8.56 36.42
C GLY A 785 -1.22 7.26 36.24
N PRO A 786 -1.41 6.26 37.11
CA PRO A 786 -0.72 4.97 37.01
C PRO A 786 -1.24 4.14 35.84
N GLU A 787 -0.32 3.60 35.04
CA GLU A 787 -0.60 2.64 33.96
C GLU A 787 -1.04 1.26 34.49
N GLN A 788 -0.61 0.91 35.70
CA GLN A 788 -0.87 -0.39 36.32
C GLN A 788 -1.16 -0.21 37.82
N VAL A 789 -2.27 -0.80 38.31
CA VAL A 789 -2.68 -0.77 39.72
C VAL A 789 -3.00 -2.18 40.20
N ALA A 790 -2.25 -2.67 41.20
CA ALA A 790 -2.53 -3.97 41.81
C ALA A 790 -3.84 -3.94 42.62
N CYS A 791 -4.68 -4.97 42.48
CA CYS A 791 -5.93 -5.06 43.24
C CYS A 791 -5.66 -5.31 44.73
N SER A 792 -6.52 -4.75 45.60
CA SER A 792 -6.46 -4.95 47.04
C SER A 792 -7.37 -6.09 47.49
N PRO A 793 -6.91 -7.06 48.31
CA PRO A 793 -7.75 -8.11 48.88
C PRO A 793 -8.90 -7.63 49.78
N ARG A 794 -9.00 -6.32 50.06
CA ARG A 794 -10.06 -5.70 50.88
C ARG A 794 -11.08 -4.89 50.07
N GLY A 795 -11.09 -5.00 48.74
CA GLY A 795 -12.17 -4.44 47.91
C GLY A 795 -12.25 -2.90 47.90
N GLY A 796 -11.13 -2.23 47.63
CA GLY A 796 -11.10 -0.76 47.49
C GLY A 796 -11.44 -0.29 46.07
N ALA A 797 -12.26 0.75 45.94
CA ALA A 797 -12.53 1.40 44.66
C ALA A 797 -11.25 2.03 44.09
N VAL A 798 -10.82 1.59 42.91
CA VAL A 798 -9.62 2.11 42.25
C VAL A 798 -9.97 3.40 41.52
N ARG A 799 -9.37 4.53 41.94
CA ARG A 799 -9.48 5.79 41.21
C ARG A 799 -8.79 5.64 39.85
N ALA A 800 -9.59 5.58 38.78
CA ALA A 800 -9.08 5.49 37.42
C ALA A 800 -8.17 6.70 37.09
N PRO A 801 -7.09 6.50 36.32
CA PRO A 801 -6.34 7.58 35.68
C PRO A 801 -7.20 8.29 34.63
N VAL A 802 -6.72 9.39 34.07
CA VAL A 802 -7.44 10.15 33.02
C VAL A 802 -6.67 10.08 31.70
N CYS A 803 -7.34 9.71 30.61
CA CYS A 803 -6.79 9.83 29.26
C CYS A 803 -6.99 11.25 28.76
N ARG A 804 -5.93 12.06 28.86
CA ARG A 804 -5.94 13.45 28.40
C ARG A 804 -5.55 13.52 26.93
N ASP A 805 -6.28 14.34 26.19
CA ASP A 805 -6.00 14.71 24.81
C ASP A 805 -4.53 15.12 24.61
N ILE A 806 -3.86 14.57 23.59
CA ILE A 806 -2.53 15.02 23.17
C ILE A 806 -2.74 16.17 22.18
N ASN A 807 -2.24 17.36 22.50
CA ASN A 807 -2.20 18.43 21.50
C ASN A 807 -0.98 18.23 20.60
N GLU A 808 -1.10 17.45 19.51
CA GLU A 808 0.05 17.24 18.63
C GLU A 808 0.51 18.54 17.96
N CYS A 809 -0.35 19.56 17.84
CA CYS A 809 0.03 20.87 17.31
C CYS A 809 1.02 21.66 18.20
N GLU A 810 1.26 21.23 19.44
CA GLU A 810 2.27 21.82 20.34
C GLU A 810 3.65 21.14 20.22
N ASP A 811 3.80 20.05 19.45
CA ASP A 811 5.11 19.43 19.24
C ASP A 811 5.96 20.24 18.24
N ALA A 812 6.75 21.16 18.79
CA ALA A 812 7.72 21.95 18.04
C ALA A 812 8.92 21.15 17.50
N SER A 813 9.09 19.88 17.90
CA SER A 813 10.17 19.00 17.41
C SER A 813 9.73 18.16 16.20
N HIS A 814 8.46 17.75 16.17
CA HIS A 814 7.86 16.96 15.09
C HIS A 814 6.46 17.53 14.76
N PRO A 815 6.36 18.76 14.22
CA PRO A 815 5.08 19.40 13.95
C PRO A 815 4.26 18.55 12.97
N PRO A 816 3.01 18.18 13.32
CA PRO A 816 2.23 17.18 12.58
C PRO A 816 1.60 17.73 11.29
N CYS A 817 1.69 19.05 11.06
CA CYS A 817 1.33 19.70 9.81
C CYS A 817 2.58 20.32 9.18
N HIS A 818 2.66 20.31 7.86
CA HIS A 818 3.69 21.05 7.13
C HIS A 818 3.53 22.56 7.35
N GLY A 819 4.61 23.33 7.26
CA GLY A 819 4.59 24.78 7.50
C GLY A 819 3.71 25.61 6.55
N SER A 820 3.18 25.01 5.47
CA SER A 820 2.15 25.62 4.61
C SER A 820 0.71 25.45 5.14
N ALA A 821 0.50 24.65 6.19
CA ALA A 821 -0.81 24.34 6.76
C ALA A 821 -0.89 24.75 8.24
N ARG A 822 -2.04 25.28 8.66
CA ARG A 822 -2.29 25.61 10.06
C ARG A 822 -2.72 24.37 10.81
N CYS A 823 -1.92 23.91 11.78
CA CYS A 823 -2.35 22.86 12.69
C CYS A 823 -3.50 23.33 13.58
N ARG A 824 -4.52 22.48 13.72
CA ARG A 824 -5.62 22.64 14.67
C ARG A 824 -5.84 21.33 15.42
N ASN A 825 -5.73 21.39 16.74
CA ASN A 825 -5.98 20.22 17.58
C ASN A 825 -7.46 19.80 17.56
N THR A 826 -7.72 18.50 17.70
CA THR A 826 -9.07 17.94 17.91
C THR A 826 -9.02 16.81 18.94
N LYS A 827 -10.17 16.41 19.52
CA LYS A 827 -10.20 15.41 20.58
C LYS A 827 -9.75 14.04 20.03
N GLY A 828 -8.58 13.58 20.45
CA GLY A 828 -7.93 12.36 20.00
C GLY A 828 -7.14 12.52 18.69
N GLY A 829 -6.61 13.69 18.39
CA GLY A 829 -5.68 13.92 17.27
C GLY A 829 -5.85 15.26 16.55
N PHE A 830 -4.82 15.69 15.84
CA PHE A 830 -4.84 16.94 15.05
C PHE A 830 -5.63 16.88 13.73
N ARG A 831 -5.86 18.05 13.15
CA ARG A 831 -6.15 18.25 11.72
C ARG A 831 -5.39 19.46 11.19
N CYS A 832 -5.02 19.43 9.91
CA CYS A 832 -4.35 20.54 9.24
C CYS A 832 -5.37 21.34 8.41
N GLU A 833 -5.33 22.67 8.50
CA GLU A 833 -6.27 23.58 7.82
C GLU A 833 -5.53 24.54 6.87
N CYS A 834 -6.09 24.76 5.67
CA CYS A 834 -5.49 25.61 4.64
C CYS A 834 -6.23 26.95 4.52
N THR A 835 -5.47 28.01 4.24
CA THR A 835 -6.01 29.32 3.88
C THR A 835 -6.41 29.36 2.40
N ASP A 836 -7.65 29.77 2.12
CA ASP A 836 -8.19 29.98 0.77
C ASP A 836 -7.23 30.86 -0.07
N PRO A 837 -6.87 30.49 -1.32
CA PRO A 837 -7.44 29.42 -2.14
C PRO A 837 -6.79 28.04 -2.00
N ALA A 838 -5.83 27.84 -1.09
CA ALA A 838 -5.18 26.54 -0.91
C ALA A 838 -6.12 25.50 -0.28
N VAL A 839 -5.92 24.22 -0.63
CA VAL A 839 -6.62 23.05 -0.09
C VAL A 839 -5.63 22.04 0.44
N LEU A 840 -6.11 21.12 1.27
CA LEU A 840 -5.26 20.10 1.89
C LEU A 840 -4.88 19.01 0.87
N GLY A 841 -3.61 18.61 0.87
CA GLY A 841 -3.08 17.53 0.03
C GLY A 841 -3.50 16.14 0.50
N GLU A 842 -3.17 15.11 -0.29
CA GLU A 842 -3.47 13.70 0.06
C GLU A 842 -2.74 13.21 1.32
N ASP A 843 -1.65 13.87 1.71
CA ASP A 843 -0.93 13.58 2.96
C ASP A 843 -1.72 14.00 4.21
N GLY A 844 -2.79 14.80 4.06
CA GLY A 844 -3.56 15.36 5.16
C GLY A 844 -2.82 16.41 5.98
N THR A 845 -1.62 16.83 5.54
CA THR A 845 -0.67 17.62 6.32
C THR A 845 -0.11 18.84 5.60
N THR A 846 -0.12 18.86 4.27
CA THR A 846 0.42 19.94 3.44
C THR A 846 -0.70 20.68 2.72
N CYS A 847 -0.58 22.01 2.58
CA CYS A 847 -1.48 22.78 1.72
C CYS A 847 -0.91 22.92 0.30
N VAL A 848 -1.77 22.69 -0.68
CA VAL A 848 -1.52 22.82 -2.13
C VAL A 848 -2.48 23.84 -2.75
N ASP A 849 -2.07 24.53 -3.80
CA ASP A 849 -2.97 25.45 -4.52
C ASP A 849 -4.11 24.67 -5.21
N SER A 850 -5.36 25.11 -5.00
CA SER A 850 -6.53 24.50 -5.66
C SER A 850 -6.74 24.98 -7.10
N GLY A 851 -6.00 25.98 -7.56
CA GLY A 851 -6.16 26.61 -8.88
C GLY A 851 -7.47 27.40 -9.00
N ARG A 852 -8.07 27.81 -7.87
CA ARG A 852 -9.30 28.60 -7.82
C ARG A 852 -8.96 30.05 -7.48
N LEU A 853 -9.71 31.00 -8.05
CA LEU A 853 -9.69 32.37 -7.57
C LEU A 853 -10.13 32.41 -6.08
N PRO A 854 -9.48 33.23 -5.24
CA PRO A 854 -9.90 33.40 -3.85
C PRO A 854 -11.38 33.79 -3.75
N LYS A 855 -12.08 33.33 -2.72
CA LYS A 855 -13.51 33.65 -2.51
C LYS A 855 -13.79 35.15 -2.48
N ALA A 856 -12.85 35.94 -1.93
CA ALA A 856 -12.92 37.40 -1.97
C ALA A 856 -12.97 37.96 -3.41
N SER A 857 -12.12 37.45 -4.31
CA SER A 857 -12.10 37.86 -5.72
C SER A 857 -13.39 37.49 -6.46
N LEU A 858 -14.00 36.33 -6.16
CA LEU A 858 -15.31 35.95 -6.70
C LEU A 858 -16.43 36.89 -6.22
N VAL A 859 -16.40 37.31 -4.95
CA VAL A 859 -17.33 38.31 -4.42
C VAL A 859 -17.12 39.69 -5.07
N SER A 860 -15.87 40.13 -5.28
CA SER A 860 -15.57 41.37 -6.00
C SER A 860 -16.04 41.34 -7.46
N ILE A 861 -15.89 40.20 -8.16
CA ILE A 861 -16.39 40.02 -9.53
C ILE A 861 -17.93 40.06 -9.55
N ALA A 862 -18.60 39.38 -8.62
CA ALA A 862 -20.06 39.40 -8.51
C ALA A 862 -20.59 40.82 -8.23
N LEU A 863 -19.96 41.56 -7.31
CA LEU A 863 -20.28 42.97 -7.04
C LEU A 863 -20.03 43.85 -8.26
N GLY A 864 -18.93 43.63 -8.99
CA GLY A 864 -18.64 44.34 -10.24
C GLY A 864 -19.70 44.10 -11.32
N ILE A 865 -20.15 42.86 -11.50
CA ILE A 865 -21.25 42.51 -12.43
C ILE A 865 -22.55 43.19 -12.00
N VAL A 866 -22.91 43.15 -10.71
CA VAL A 866 -24.10 43.84 -10.18
C VAL A 866 -24.01 45.35 -10.39
N LEU A 867 -22.84 45.96 -10.20
CA LEU A 867 -22.62 47.38 -10.43
C LEU A 867 -22.77 47.74 -11.92
N VAL A 868 -22.19 46.95 -12.82
CA VAL A 868 -22.28 47.16 -14.29
C VAL A 868 -23.70 46.95 -14.79
N VAL A 869 -24.42 45.92 -14.33
CA VAL A 869 -25.83 45.69 -14.69
C VAL A 869 -26.74 46.79 -14.12
N GLY A 870 -26.48 47.25 -12.89
CA GLY A 870 -27.19 48.39 -12.29
C GLY A 870 -26.97 49.70 -13.07
N LEU A 871 -25.72 49.99 -13.44
CA LEU A 871 -25.37 51.14 -14.28
C LEU A 871 -25.98 51.04 -15.68
N ALA A 872 -25.99 49.86 -16.30
CA ALA A 872 -26.64 49.63 -17.60
C ALA A 872 -28.17 49.80 -17.52
N GLY A 873 -28.81 49.36 -16.42
CA GLY A 873 -30.23 49.62 -16.18
C GLY A 873 -30.54 51.11 -15.96
N LEU A 874 -29.66 51.84 -15.28
CA LEU A 874 -29.77 53.28 -15.07
C LEU A 874 -29.55 54.07 -16.37
N THR A 875 -28.55 53.73 -17.19
CA THR A 875 -28.35 54.39 -18.49
C THR A 875 -29.47 54.05 -19.47
N TRP A 876 -29.95 52.81 -19.50
CA TRP A 876 -31.11 52.41 -20.31
C TRP A 876 -32.38 53.19 -19.92
N THR A 877 -32.70 53.29 -18.62
CA THR A 877 -33.88 54.04 -18.16
C THR A 877 -33.73 55.55 -18.35
N LEU A 878 -32.52 56.12 -18.26
CA LEU A 878 -32.24 57.51 -18.65
C LEU A 878 -32.46 57.73 -20.15
N VAL A 879 -31.90 56.87 -21.01
CA VAL A 879 -32.06 56.95 -22.47
C VAL A 879 -33.52 56.81 -22.87
N CYS A 880 -34.27 55.85 -22.32
CA CYS A 880 -35.70 55.71 -22.57
C CYS A 880 -36.52 56.92 -22.11
N ARG A 881 -36.18 57.54 -20.96
CA ARG A 881 -36.82 58.79 -20.51
C ARG A 881 -36.51 59.97 -21.45
N TRP A 882 -35.27 60.09 -21.92
CA TRP A 882 -34.86 61.14 -22.84
C TRP A 882 -35.55 60.99 -24.21
N ALA A 883 -35.63 59.77 -24.74
CA ALA A 883 -36.35 59.46 -25.98
C ALA A 883 -37.86 59.75 -25.88
N HIS A 884 -38.47 59.55 -24.70
CA HIS A 884 -39.87 59.90 -24.46
C HIS A 884 -40.12 61.41 -24.30
N ALA A 885 -39.14 62.19 -23.81
CA ALA A 885 -39.25 63.64 -23.71
C ALA A 885 -39.21 64.32 -25.10
N GLY A 886 -38.39 63.80 -26.02
CA GLY A 886 -38.14 64.40 -27.34
C GLY A 886 -39.26 64.33 -28.39
N ARG A 887 -40.49 63.89 -28.05
CA ARG A 887 -41.59 63.69 -29.02
C ARG A 887 -42.90 64.44 -28.73
N LYS A 888 -42.88 65.52 -27.92
CA LYS A 888 -44.08 66.34 -27.62
C LYS A 888 -43.80 67.87 -27.56
N ALA A 889 -43.41 68.50 -28.66
CA ALA A 889 -43.28 69.98 -28.72
C ALA A 889 -43.42 70.65 -30.11
N SER A 890 -44.11 70.05 -31.09
CA SER A 890 -44.48 70.73 -32.36
C SER A 890 -45.54 69.93 -33.13
N LEU A 891 -46.60 70.51 -33.72
CA LEU A 891 -47.24 71.82 -33.52
C LEU A 891 -48.70 71.73 -34.06
N SER A 892 -49.57 72.64 -33.66
CA SER A 892 -50.98 72.82 -34.06
C SER A 892 -51.13 73.32 -35.53
N ILE A 893 -52.27 73.35 -36.24
CA ILE A 893 -53.71 73.12 -35.93
C ILE A 893 -54.54 72.89 -37.24
N ALA A 894 -55.68 72.16 -37.18
CA ALA A 894 -56.90 72.18 -38.06
C ALA A 894 -56.76 72.13 -39.63
N GLU A 895 -57.80 72.00 -40.48
CA GLU A 895 -59.28 71.92 -40.30
C GLU A 895 -59.99 71.02 -41.38
N LEU A 896 -61.31 71.13 -41.57
CA LEU A 896 -62.24 70.18 -42.23
C LEU A 896 -62.30 70.22 -43.79
N GLY A 897 -62.67 69.08 -44.39
CA GLY A 897 -63.71 69.04 -45.45
C GLY A 897 -63.46 68.21 -46.73
N GLY A 898 -64.36 67.27 -47.07
CA GLY A 898 -64.40 66.58 -48.38
C GLY A 898 -65.33 65.34 -48.42
N ARG A 899 -65.95 65.03 -49.58
CA ARG A 899 -66.89 63.90 -49.78
C ARG A 899 -66.47 63.01 -50.98
N GLY A 900 -66.72 61.69 -50.92
CA GLY A 900 -66.62 60.76 -52.06
C GLY A 900 -66.70 59.27 -51.67
N ALA A 901 -67.31 58.41 -52.50
CA ALA A 901 -67.53 56.96 -52.30
C ALA A 901 -67.70 56.27 -53.69
N PRO A 902 -68.02 54.95 -53.88
CA PRO A 902 -68.18 53.82 -52.94
C PRO A 902 -67.35 52.54 -53.35
N PRO A 903 -67.87 51.28 -53.44
CA PRO A 903 -67.82 50.17 -52.43
C PRO A 903 -67.10 48.89 -52.99
N PRO A 904 -67.29 47.60 -52.53
CA PRO A 904 -68.05 47.02 -51.38
C PRO A 904 -67.36 45.90 -50.53
N GLY A 905 -67.94 45.51 -49.37
CA GLY A 905 -67.60 44.28 -48.60
C GLY A 905 -68.22 44.18 -47.18
N ARG A 906 -68.50 42.97 -46.66
CA ARG A 906 -69.06 42.62 -45.31
C ARG A 906 -68.27 41.44 -44.67
N GLY A 907 -68.26 41.11 -43.37
CA GLY A 907 -68.80 41.75 -42.14
C GLY A 907 -69.09 40.75 -40.96
N ALA A 908 -68.89 41.17 -39.69
CA ALA A 908 -69.29 40.55 -38.38
C ALA A 908 -68.73 39.15 -37.96
N GLY A 909 -68.64 38.76 -36.67
CA GLY A 909 -68.80 39.48 -35.38
C GLY A 909 -68.82 38.57 -34.11
N GLN A 910 -68.52 39.14 -32.91
CA GLN A 910 -68.89 38.75 -31.49
C GLN A 910 -68.63 37.29 -30.97
N ASP A 911 -68.55 36.93 -29.67
CA ASP A 911 -68.47 37.58 -28.32
C ASP A 911 -67.68 36.59 -27.36
N GLY A 912 -67.49 36.69 -26.02
CA GLY A 912 -67.99 37.54 -24.93
C GLY A 912 -67.29 37.23 -23.55
N ALA A 913 -68.01 37.16 -22.42
CA ALA A 913 -67.49 36.95 -21.03
C ALA A 913 -68.39 35.97 -20.19
N SER A 914 -68.20 35.57 -18.91
CA SER A 914 -67.35 35.90 -17.72
C SER A 914 -67.42 34.69 -16.70
N GLY A 915 -66.86 34.60 -15.48
CA GLY A 915 -65.86 35.38 -14.69
C GLY A 915 -66.02 35.29 -13.14
N SER A 916 -64.97 34.92 -12.37
CA SER A 916 -64.77 35.08 -10.87
C SER A 916 -65.72 34.31 -9.88
N LEU A 917 -65.42 33.97 -8.58
CA LEU A 917 -64.20 33.91 -7.71
C LEU A 917 -64.43 33.14 -6.35
N VAL A 918 -63.55 32.18 -5.96
CA VAL A 918 -63.19 31.65 -4.58
C VAL A 918 -64.22 30.78 -3.74
N PRO A 919 -64.08 30.42 -2.41
CA PRO A 919 -64.11 29.01 -1.88
C PRO A 919 -65.17 28.78 -0.73
N PRO A 920 -65.05 27.88 0.32
CA PRO A 920 -64.09 26.79 0.67
C PRO A 920 -64.67 25.47 1.30
N LEU A 921 -63.75 24.56 1.68
CA LEU A 921 -63.87 23.42 2.64
C LEU A 921 -64.72 22.18 2.25
N GLY A 922 -64.36 21.01 2.80
CA GLY A 922 -64.94 19.68 2.48
C GLY A 922 -65.57 18.94 3.68
N PRO A 923 -66.05 17.69 3.51
CA PRO A 923 -65.30 16.54 4.04
C PRO A 923 -65.35 15.25 3.16
N GLN A 924 -65.18 14.06 3.76
CA GLN A 924 -64.83 12.77 3.14
C GLN A 924 -66.01 11.93 2.59
N GLY A 925 -65.76 11.05 1.60
CA GLY A 925 -66.70 9.98 1.19
C GLY A 925 -66.16 9.00 0.12
N ARG A 926 -66.51 7.70 0.20
CA ARG A 926 -66.17 6.59 -0.75
C ARG A 926 -67.20 6.53 -1.92
N THR A 927 -67.13 5.77 -3.04
CA THR A 927 -66.35 4.56 -3.42
C THR A 927 -66.39 4.28 -4.96
N ARG A 928 -65.33 3.66 -5.53
CA ARG A 928 -65.26 2.62 -6.63
C ARG A 928 -65.89 2.79 -8.05
N ALA A 929 -65.10 2.31 -9.05
CA ALA A 929 -65.48 1.50 -10.25
C ALA A 929 -66.04 2.25 -11.51
N VAL A 930 -65.89 1.80 -12.79
CA VAL A 930 -65.06 0.74 -13.45
C VAL A 930 -64.98 0.90 -15.00
N ASP A 931 -63.89 0.40 -15.64
CA ASP A 931 -63.70 0.05 -17.08
C ASP A 931 -64.00 1.10 -18.20
N PRO A 932 -63.90 0.79 -19.53
CA PRO A 932 -62.61 0.58 -20.24
C PRO A 932 -62.57 1.23 -21.66
N THR A 933 -61.51 0.99 -22.45
CA THR A 933 -61.66 0.68 -23.90
C THR A 933 -60.41 0.09 -24.56
N SER A 934 -60.62 -0.76 -25.59
CA SER A 934 -59.64 -1.33 -26.53
C SER A 934 -59.91 -0.78 -27.96
N SER A 935 -59.22 -1.08 -29.08
CA SER A 935 -58.65 -2.36 -29.57
C SER A 935 -58.00 -2.27 -30.96
N ARG A 936 -57.05 -3.20 -31.28
CA ARG A 936 -56.82 -3.87 -32.60
C ARG A 936 -56.44 -2.99 -33.83
N SER A 937 -55.87 -3.48 -34.94
CA SER A 937 -55.19 -4.76 -35.35
C SER A 937 -54.22 -4.44 -36.52
N HIS A 938 -53.18 -5.22 -36.85
CA HIS A 938 -53.23 -6.41 -37.73
C HIS A 938 -51.88 -7.18 -37.78
N VAL A 939 -51.82 -8.25 -38.59
CA VAL A 939 -50.78 -9.31 -38.62
C VAL A 939 -50.11 -9.41 -39.99
N ALA A 940 -48.81 -9.73 -40.03
CA ALA A 940 -48.12 -10.36 -41.16
C ALA A 940 -46.98 -11.27 -40.64
N GLN A 941 -46.53 -12.24 -41.45
CA GLN A 941 -45.49 -13.23 -41.11
C GLN A 941 -44.20 -12.98 -41.92
N GLY A 942 -43.04 -13.44 -41.42
CA GLY A 942 -41.80 -13.47 -42.21
C GLY A 942 -40.53 -13.77 -41.41
N SER A 943 -39.83 -14.84 -41.79
CA SER A 943 -38.47 -15.21 -41.38
C SER A 943 -37.78 -15.79 -42.64
N PRO A 944 -36.46 -16.10 -42.68
CA PRO A 944 -35.43 -15.94 -41.63
C PRO A 944 -34.14 -15.20 -42.10
N ALA A 945 -33.29 -14.86 -41.13
CA ALA A 945 -31.82 -14.85 -41.23
C ALA A 945 -31.23 -14.88 -39.80
#